data_AF-A0A3S1ZRC2-F1
#
_entry.id   AF-A0A3S1ZRC2-F1
#
_cell.length_a   1.000
_cell.length_b   1.000
_cell.length_c   1.000
_cell.angle_alpha   90.00
_cell.angle_beta   90.00
_cell.angle_gamma   90.00
#
_symmetry.space_group_name_H-M   'P 1'
#
loop_
_entity.id
_entity.type
_entity.pdbx_description
1 polymer ?
#
loop_
_entity_poly.entity_id
_entity_poly.type
_entity_poly.pdbx_seq_one_letter_code
_entity_poly.pdbx_strand_id
1 'polypeptide(L)'
;MPQNGFGSRKALKYLARASTALVCLGQPIAAAADTWTGAASTDWFAAGNWNNGAVPTSSDDVTLNPTFPNPTVVNGANAAAHYLYLGTIDSYTGSLTITNGGTLADTAGFVGYLSNANGVVTVTGAGSLWSNSSDLFLASSANSTGTLTISNGGAVSDTVGHVGYGGTGTATIDGTGSTWTNSGDLYIAEHGTGTLVITKAGTVSNAVGTIGWHAGSNGMVTVDGTGSTWTNSSNLFVGDQGMGTLTVSNGGAVSNSAAHIGHLAGSTGMVFVDGASSTWTSSGSLSVGDFGSGALAISHGGAVSNGGGIIGAIAGSTGMVFVDGAGSTWTNSSNLAVGDFGAGTLAITHGGAVSNNTAYVGNSLGSTGTVSVANAGSIWTSADLYVGGLSTGTLSISNGGAVKSASTTIGYGAASVGTVMVDGAGSTWTNSGNLFVVGRAGTGTLTISNGGAVNSVLSYLGNYSAGTAVVTGAGSTWNSSSALYVGVSGGGVGTLTIQGGGKVKNTVGHLGNSVGSTGTVTVDGADSSWINSSALSVGTSGSGTLAISNGGTVKSAGGTVGAAATGTGVVTVIGANSVWASSGDLYLGNLGTAQLNVLNGGAVSNVEGYVGYNPGSTGTAIVDGAGSSWASSAGLTIGLDGKGTLTISKGGAVSAGGIVTIASHVGSVGTLNIGGAAGTAPIAPGMLSATAVQFGAGTGAINFNHTGANYTFASAIGGAGTINQIAGTTNLTADSSGFTGVTNLSGGRLAVNGSLASSLVAISGGTLGGNGTVGGIVAQSGGIIAPGNSIGTLHVAGDVDQAAGSIYQVELTSTGQSDLILATGTATIADGAVLDVVKTDAAPYVLGTHYTVLQADTGVTGTYTLSGAGPFIGLVANYDATHVYLDVVQAKSFAAVGLTPNQIATGGGAESLGGGNPLFDAIMGLPSEEVAQDAFDQLSGEVHASAKGMLVEDSRFVRDAATSRIRAAFGDVGAAALPVMAYGEGGPEMVAADTDRFAVWGQAFGSWG
;
A
#
# COMPACT_ATOMS: atom_id res chain seq x y z
N MET A 1 1.53 15.24 41.69
CA MET A 1 1.79 14.49 42.94
C MET A 1 2.58 13.23 42.59
N PRO A 2 3.83 13.06 43.01
CA PRO A 2 4.54 11.79 42.88
C PRO A 2 4.58 11.07 44.22
N GLN A 3 4.26 9.77 44.23
CA GLN A 3 4.61 8.87 45.33
C GLN A 3 5.88 8.11 45.00
N ASN A 4 6.78 8.15 45.98
CA ASN A 4 8.12 7.59 46.02
C ASN A 4 8.12 6.06 46.09
N GLY A 5 9.09 5.43 45.45
CA GLY A 5 9.30 3.97 45.56
C GLY A 5 10.63 3.49 44.97
N PHE A 6 11.72 4.23 45.10
CA PHE A 6 13.06 3.73 44.79
C PHE A 6 13.60 2.89 45.96
N GLY A 7 13.48 1.57 45.84
CA GLY A 7 14.18 0.61 46.68
C GLY A 7 15.61 0.37 46.18
N SER A 8 16.51 1.32 46.41
CA SER A 8 17.95 1.12 46.20
C SER A 8 18.55 0.33 47.36
N ARG A 9 18.72 -0.99 47.19
CA ARG A 9 19.63 -1.80 48.02
C ARG A 9 20.41 -2.75 47.12
N LYS A 10 21.62 -2.33 46.71
CA LYS A 10 22.83 -3.14 46.43
C LYS A 10 23.84 -2.31 45.62
N ALA A 11 24.44 -1.30 46.25
CA ALA A 11 25.62 -0.61 45.72
C ALA A 11 26.42 -0.06 46.91
N LEU A 12 26.86 -0.93 47.82
CA LEU A 12 27.74 -0.55 48.93
C LEU A 12 28.50 -1.80 49.45
N LYS A 13 29.21 -2.51 48.57
CA LYS A 13 30.17 -3.57 48.93
C LYS A 13 31.30 -3.70 47.89
N TYR A 14 31.93 -2.60 47.48
CA TYR A 14 33.21 -2.63 46.73
C TYR A 14 34.07 -1.40 47.05
N LEU A 15 34.14 -1.02 48.33
CA LEU A 15 35.06 -0.02 48.86
C LEU A 15 35.72 -0.57 50.12
N ALA A 16 36.43 -1.68 49.96
CA ALA A 16 37.31 -2.27 50.97
C ALA A 16 38.23 -3.29 50.30
N ARG A 17 39.29 -2.79 49.66
CA ARG A 17 40.59 -3.44 49.39
C ARG A 17 41.44 -2.47 48.55
N ALA A 18 41.73 -1.32 49.13
CA ALA A 18 42.83 -0.46 48.71
C ALA A 18 43.75 -0.38 49.92
N SER A 19 44.59 -1.39 50.07
CA SER A 19 45.58 -1.47 51.13
C SER A 19 46.72 -2.36 50.69
N THR A 20 47.47 -1.89 49.68
CA THR A 20 48.91 -2.10 49.51
C THR A 20 49.40 -1.18 48.40
N ALA A 21 50.55 -0.52 48.62
CA ALA A 21 51.27 0.42 47.75
C ALA A 21 51.19 1.92 48.15
N LEU A 22 51.58 2.21 49.40
CA LEU A 22 52.36 3.41 49.68
C LEU A 22 53.63 2.98 50.45
N VAL A 23 54.54 2.32 49.75
CA VAL A 23 55.93 2.14 50.18
C VAL A 23 56.79 2.74 49.09
N CYS A 24 57.16 4.00 49.26
CA CYS A 24 58.43 4.58 48.80
C CYS A 24 58.46 6.04 49.25
N LEU A 25 58.91 6.27 50.49
CA LEU A 25 59.70 7.44 50.91
C LEU A 25 60.26 7.13 52.30
N GLY A 26 61.20 6.18 52.33
CA GLY A 26 61.91 5.77 53.52
C GLY A 26 62.82 4.62 53.16
N GLN A 27 64.04 4.92 52.72
CA GLN A 27 65.06 3.90 52.53
C GLN A 27 65.39 3.27 53.89
N PRO A 28 65.21 1.95 54.10
CA PRO A 28 65.94 1.26 55.12
C PRO A 28 67.38 1.09 54.61
N ILE A 29 68.33 1.37 55.50
CA ILE A 29 69.74 1.05 55.31
C ILE A 29 69.84 -0.45 54.99
N ALA A 30 70.46 -0.77 53.86
CA ALA A 30 70.67 -2.13 53.38
C ALA A 30 71.29 -3.02 54.47
N ALA A 31 70.64 -4.15 54.77
CA ALA A 31 71.40 -5.36 55.08
C ALA A 31 72.36 -5.59 53.90
N ALA A 32 73.62 -5.94 54.18
CA ALA A 32 74.63 -6.03 53.13
C ALA A 32 74.16 -6.98 52.02
N ALA A 33 73.84 -6.44 50.85
CA ALA A 33 73.37 -7.25 49.73
C ALA A 33 74.51 -8.12 49.21
N ASP A 34 74.26 -9.41 49.12
CA ASP A 34 75.18 -10.38 48.56
C ASP A 34 75.20 -10.19 47.05
N THR A 35 76.31 -9.65 46.56
CA THR A 35 76.46 -9.28 45.17
C THR A 35 77.24 -10.36 44.44
N TRP A 36 76.68 -10.86 43.33
CA TRP A 36 77.39 -11.76 42.45
C TRP A 36 78.64 -11.07 41.91
N THR A 37 79.77 -11.77 41.95
CA THR A 37 81.04 -11.35 41.36
C THR A 37 81.47 -12.29 40.22
N GLY A 38 80.93 -13.51 40.12
CA GLY A 38 81.26 -14.45 39.03
C GLY A 38 82.76 -14.72 38.85
N ALA A 39 83.57 -14.49 39.88
CA ALA A 39 85.02 -14.49 39.79
C ALA A 39 85.61 -15.91 39.66
N ALA A 40 84.92 -16.92 40.18
CA ALA A 40 85.38 -18.32 40.20
C ALA A 40 84.76 -19.19 39.10
N SER A 41 83.45 -19.07 38.84
CA SER A 41 82.70 -19.89 37.87
C SER A 41 81.30 -19.31 37.60
N THR A 42 80.46 -20.01 36.85
CA THR A 42 79.03 -19.70 36.69
C THR A 42 78.15 -20.23 37.83
N ASP A 43 78.66 -21.11 38.68
CA ASP A 43 77.87 -21.91 39.64
C ASP A 43 77.48 -21.10 40.90
N TRP A 44 76.17 -20.96 41.15
CA TRP A 44 75.59 -20.30 42.34
C TRP A 44 76.22 -20.78 43.66
N PHE A 45 76.51 -22.08 43.77
CA PHE A 45 76.97 -22.69 45.01
C PHE A 45 78.48 -22.54 45.26
N ALA A 46 79.23 -21.95 44.33
CA ALA A 46 80.63 -21.64 44.54
C ALA A 46 80.78 -20.34 45.33
N ALA A 47 81.12 -20.46 46.62
CA ALA A 47 81.29 -19.34 47.55
C ALA A 47 82.23 -18.21 47.04
N GLY A 48 83.23 -18.56 46.22
CA GLY A 48 84.13 -17.59 45.57
C GLY A 48 83.49 -16.70 44.50
N ASN A 49 82.23 -16.94 44.13
CA ASN A 49 81.45 -16.08 43.25
C ASN A 49 80.72 -14.95 43.98
N TRP A 50 80.76 -14.88 45.32
CA TRP A 50 80.03 -13.90 46.12
C TRP A 50 80.98 -12.90 46.79
N ASN A 51 80.60 -11.62 46.85
CA ASN A 51 81.41 -10.54 47.43
C ASN A 51 81.78 -10.76 48.91
N ASN A 52 80.93 -11.47 49.66
CA ASN A 52 81.13 -11.84 51.07
C ASN A 52 81.86 -13.19 51.25
N GLY A 53 82.14 -13.92 50.16
CA GLY A 53 82.76 -15.24 50.18
C GLY A 53 81.87 -16.36 50.72
N ALA A 54 80.54 -16.20 50.76
CA ALA A 54 79.57 -17.17 51.24
C ALA A 54 78.41 -17.35 50.25
N VAL A 55 77.81 -18.54 50.21
CA VAL A 55 76.61 -18.79 49.38
C VAL A 55 75.38 -18.17 50.07
N PRO A 56 74.55 -17.38 49.37
CA PRO A 56 73.37 -16.74 49.95
C PRO A 56 72.36 -17.71 50.53
N THR A 57 71.66 -17.24 51.56
CA THR A 57 70.57 -17.93 52.25
C THR A 57 69.26 -17.14 52.12
N SER A 58 68.16 -17.68 52.66
CA SER A 58 66.85 -17.03 52.61
C SER A 58 66.74 -15.72 53.40
N SER A 59 67.77 -15.31 54.15
CA SER A 59 67.84 -14.01 54.83
C SER A 59 68.58 -12.94 54.06
N ASP A 60 69.24 -13.30 52.95
CA ASP A 60 70.20 -12.44 52.28
C ASP A 60 69.58 -11.84 51.01
N ASP A 61 69.64 -10.50 50.89
CA ASP A 61 69.23 -9.82 49.66
C ASP A 61 70.31 -10.02 48.60
N VAL A 62 69.96 -10.59 47.46
CA VAL A 62 70.89 -10.98 46.39
C VAL A 62 70.81 -10.01 45.23
N THR A 63 71.97 -9.57 44.74
CA THR A 63 72.10 -8.67 43.59
C THR A 63 72.92 -9.34 42.48
N LEU A 64 72.31 -9.60 41.32
CA LEU A 64 72.95 -10.24 40.16
C LEU A 64 73.15 -9.22 39.04
N ASN A 65 74.19 -8.39 39.15
CA ASN A 65 74.43 -7.26 38.24
C ASN A 65 75.82 -7.09 37.62
N PRO A 66 76.80 -8.00 37.76
CA PRO A 66 78.14 -7.56 37.55
C PRO A 66 78.69 -7.75 36.12
N THR A 67 79.72 -6.96 35.82
CA THR A 67 80.53 -6.94 34.60
C THR A 67 81.60 -8.04 34.51
N PHE A 68 81.37 -9.21 35.11
CA PHE A 68 82.40 -10.25 35.29
C PHE A 68 82.20 -11.44 34.32
N PRO A 69 83.24 -12.26 34.05
CA PRO A 69 83.23 -13.17 32.89
C PRO A 69 82.17 -14.28 32.93
N ASN A 70 81.66 -14.64 34.12
CA ASN A 70 80.79 -15.81 34.28
C ASN A 70 79.36 -15.41 34.73
N PRO A 71 78.34 -15.64 33.89
CA PRO A 71 76.93 -15.40 34.26
C PRO A 71 76.44 -16.41 35.31
N THR A 72 75.43 -16.01 36.09
CA THR A 72 74.90 -16.81 37.22
C THR A 72 74.07 -18.01 36.73
N VAL A 73 74.42 -19.21 37.18
CA VAL A 73 73.74 -20.47 36.89
C VAL A 73 73.41 -21.23 38.18
N VAL A 74 72.14 -21.60 38.35
CA VAL A 74 71.68 -22.54 39.38
C VAL A 74 71.41 -23.89 38.71
N ASN A 75 72.25 -24.89 38.97
CA ASN A 75 72.15 -26.24 38.42
C ASN A 75 71.99 -27.33 39.50
N GLY A 76 71.81 -26.93 40.75
CA GLY A 76 71.61 -27.78 41.92
C GLY A 76 70.44 -27.27 42.78
N ALA A 77 69.99 -28.09 43.73
CA ALA A 77 68.83 -27.77 44.55
C ALA A 77 69.17 -26.84 45.73
N ASN A 78 68.16 -26.10 46.19
CA ASN A 78 68.16 -25.28 47.41
C ASN A 78 69.02 -24.00 47.34
N ALA A 79 69.13 -23.36 46.18
CA ALA A 79 69.54 -21.97 46.14
C ALA A 79 68.46 -21.11 46.82
N ALA A 80 68.84 -20.10 47.58
CA ALA A 80 67.91 -19.26 48.31
C ALA A 80 68.35 -17.79 48.35
N ALA A 81 67.38 -16.88 48.42
CA ALA A 81 67.57 -15.46 48.68
C ALA A 81 66.38 -14.91 49.49
N HIS A 82 66.53 -13.73 50.10
CA HIS A 82 65.39 -12.96 50.60
C HIS A 82 64.76 -12.18 49.44
N TYR A 83 65.39 -11.12 48.96
CA TYR A 83 65.02 -10.46 47.70
C TYR A 83 66.06 -10.70 46.62
N LEU A 84 65.62 -10.97 45.39
CA LEU A 84 66.49 -11.20 44.25
C LEU A 84 66.41 -10.04 43.26
N TYR A 85 67.51 -9.30 43.08
CA TYR A 85 67.58 -8.14 42.20
C TYR A 85 68.48 -8.36 40.98
N LEU A 86 67.90 -8.29 39.78
CA LEU A 86 68.60 -8.22 38.49
C LEU A 86 68.34 -6.85 37.87
N GLY A 87 69.35 -6.27 37.24
CA GLY A 87 69.29 -4.91 36.68
C GLY A 87 69.25 -3.81 37.75
N THR A 88 70.28 -3.69 38.60
CA THR A 88 70.46 -2.58 39.56
C THR A 88 71.53 -1.58 39.13
N ILE A 89 72.05 -1.68 37.91
CA ILE A 89 73.03 -0.74 37.35
C ILE A 89 72.54 -0.33 35.96
N ASP A 90 72.54 0.99 35.72
CA ASP A 90 72.17 1.56 34.43
C ASP A 90 73.01 0.93 33.30
N SER A 91 72.36 0.57 32.19
CA SER A 91 72.98 0.05 30.97
C SER A 91 73.68 -1.32 31.08
N TYR A 92 73.63 -1.98 32.23
CA TYR A 92 74.09 -3.36 32.41
C TYR A 92 72.93 -4.35 32.50
N THR A 93 73.20 -5.59 32.08
CA THR A 93 72.21 -6.67 32.10
C THR A 93 72.55 -7.66 33.21
N GLY A 94 71.69 -7.75 34.22
CA GLY A 94 71.72 -8.84 35.19
C GLY A 94 71.18 -10.11 34.55
N SER A 95 71.86 -11.25 34.74
CA SER A 95 71.47 -12.52 34.12
C SER A 95 71.44 -13.69 35.11
N LEU A 96 70.39 -14.50 35.05
CA LEU A 96 70.26 -15.75 35.81
C LEU A 96 69.77 -16.88 34.91
N THR A 97 70.41 -18.05 34.99
CA THR A 97 69.91 -19.30 34.39
C THR A 97 69.68 -20.36 35.45
N ILE A 98 68.47 -20.91 35.54
CA ILE A 98 68.14 -22.07 36.38
C ILE A 98 67.92 -23.25 35.46
N THR A 99 68.70 -24.33 35.64
CA THR A 99 68.69 -25.45 34.71
C THR A 99 69.04 -26.79 35.35
N ASN A 100 68.96 -27.89 34.59
CA ASN A 100 69.36 -29.24 35.00
C ASN A 100 68.73 -29.71 36.33
N GLY A 101 67.50 -29.29 36.64
CA GLY A 101 66.83 -29.64 37.91
C GLY A 101 67.22 -28.74 39.08
N GLY A 102 67.91 -27.63 38.84
CA GLY A 102 68.25 -26.64 39.85
C GLY A 102 67.01 -25.94 40.44
N THR A 103 67.06 -25.59 41.72
CA THR A 103 65.93 -24.92 42.40
C THR A 103 66.40 -23.68 43.14
N LEU A 104 65.68 -22.56 42.93
CA LEU A 104 65.88 -21.28 43.62
C LEU A 104 64.58 -20.86 44.31
N ALA A 105 64.66 -20.48 45.58
CA ALA A 105 63.54 -19.94 46.33
C ALA A 105 63.86 -18.58 46.95
N ASP A 106 62.95 -17.62 46.80
CA ASP A 106 63.10 -16.29 47.39
C ASP A 106 61.75 -15.68 47.83
N THR A 107 61.81 -14.55 48.53
CA THR A 107 60.60 -13.79 48.90
C THR A 107 60.05 -13.07 47.68
N ALA A 108 60.84 -12.24 47.01
CA ALA A 108 60.40 -11.49 45.83
C ALA A 108 61.54 -11.29 44.84
N GLY A 109 61.21 -11.46 43.57
CA GLY A 109 62.12 -11.32 42.44
C GLY A 109 61.89 -10.01 41.69
N PHE A 110 62.98 -9.32 41.35
CA PHE A 110 62.98 -8.07 40.59
C PHE A 110 63.92 -8.20 39.39
N VAL A 111 63.36 -8.27 38.19
CA VAL A 111 64.09 -8.44 36.93
C VAL A 111 64.03 -7.13 36.14
N GLY A 112 65.14 -6.37 36.11
CA GLY A 112 65.15 -5.00 35.59
C GLY A 112 64.63 -4.00 36.63
N TYR A 113 65.28 -3.96 37.80
CA TYR A 113 64.82 -3.24 38.98
C TYR A 113 64.91 -1.70 38.85
N LEU A 114 66.05 -1.14 38.48
CA LEU A 114 66.25 0.32 38.38
C LEU A 114 65.94 0.87 36.99
N SER A 115 65.70 2.18 36.91
CA SER A 115 65.49 2.88 35.64
C SER A 115 66.68 2.66 34.68
N ASN A 116 66.38 2.46 33.40
CA ASN A 116 67.35 2.16 32.33
C ASN A 116 68.18 0.86 32.53
N ALA A 117 67.86 0.02 33.51
CA ALA A 117 68.58 -1.22 33.77
C ALA A 117 67.88 -2.43 33.12
N ASN A 118 68.66 -3.48 32.81
CA ASN A 118 68.17 -4.68 32.15
C ASN A 118 68.32 -5.92 33.05
N GLY A 119 67.33 -6.81 33.05
CA GLY A 119 67.38 -8.10 33.72
C GLY A 119 66.88 -9.22 32.81
N VAL A 120 67.55 -10.37 32.87
CA VAL A 120 67.20 -11.57 32.08
C VAL A 120 67.26 -12.80 32.97
N VAL A 121 66.16 -13.55 33.04
CA VAL A 121 66.08 -14.84 33.73
C VAL A 121 65.66 -15.92 32.73
N THR A 122 66.36 -17.05 32.74
CA THR A 122 65.98 -18.26 32.00
C THR A 122 65.81 -19.43 32.95
N VAL A 123 64.65 -20.08 32.96
CA VAL A 123 64.35 -21.30 33.69
C VAL A 123 64.10 -22.42 32.68
N THR A 124 65.02 -23.37 32.55
CA THR A 124 64.97 -24.34 31.45
C THR A 124 65.36 -25.76 31.86
N GLY A 125 64.59 -26.75 31.39
CA GLY A 125 64.82 -28.16 31.65
C GLY A 125 63.95 -28.70 32.78
N ALA A 126 63.47 -29.94 32.63
CA ALA A 126 62.59 -30.59 33.58
C ALA A 126 63.14 -30.56 35.02
N GLY A 127 62.27 -30.20 35.97
CA GLY A 127 62.62 -30.10 37.39
C GLY A 127 63.31 -28.80 37.80
N SER A 128 63.68 -27.94 36.85
CA SER A 128 64.24 -26.62 37.16
C SER A 128 63.14 -25.69 37.67
N LEU A 129 63.31 -25.10 38.85
CA LEU A 129 62.25 -24.36 39.54
C LEU A 129 62.76 -23.02 40.10
N TRP A 130 61.99 -21.97 39.86
CA TRP A 130 62.10 -20.70 40.58
C TRP A 130 60.82 -20.42 41.36
N SER A 131 60.91 -20.31 42.69
CA SER A 131 59.76 -20.12 43.57
C SER A 131 59.90 -18.85 44.39
N ASN A 132 59.06 -17.86 44.12
CA ASN A 132 58.90 -16.64 44.91
C ASN A 132 57.74 -16.86 45.89
N SER A 133 57.91 -16.52 47.17
CA SER A 133 56.82 -16.60 48.15
C SER A 133 55.92 -15.35 48.18
N SER A 134 56.34 -14.27 47.52
CA SER A 134 55.60 -13.04 47.23
C SER A 134 55.69 -12.73 45.73
N ASP A 135 55.94 -11.48 45.35
CA ASP A 135 55.65 -10.97 44.01
C ASP A 135 56.88 -11.11 43.10
N LEU A 136 56.64 -11.27 41.81
CA LEU A 136 57.66 -11.27 40.77
C LEU A 136 57.46 -10.07 39.84
N PHE A 137 58.44 -9.16 39.83
CA PHE A 137 58.42 -7.96 38.99
C PHE A 137 59.37 -8.09 37.80
N LEU A 138 58.84 -7.94 36.59
CA LEU A 138 59.61 -7.72 35.37
C LEU A 138 59.48 -6.24 34.97
N ALA A 139 60.63 -5.57 34.87
CA ALA A 139 60.78 -4.15 34.60
C ALA A 139 60.08 -3.23 35.63
N SER A 140 60.62 -3.18 36.85
CA SER A 140 60.06 -2.44 38.00
C SER A 140 60.09 -0.91 37.87
N SER A 141 60.88 -0.35 36.96
CA SER A 141 61.12 1.09 36.87
C SER A 141 60.98 1.63 35.44
N ALA A 142 60.85 2.95 35.31
CA ALA A 142 60.77 3.61 34.00
C ALA A 142 61.97 3.28 33.10
N ASN A 143 61.72 2.97 31.83
CA ASN A 143 62.73 2.58 30.83
C ASN A 143 63.58 1.34 31.19
N SER A 144 63.26 0.60 32.24
CA SER A 144 63.95 -0.67 32.53
C SER A 144 63.43 -1.77 31.63
N THR A 145 64.23 -2.83 31.42
CA THR A 145 63.77 -4.04 30.72
C THR A 145 63.91 -5.27 31.60
N GLY A 146 62.88 -6.12 31.61
CA GLY A 146 62.85 -7.35 32.39
C GLY A 146 62.38 -8.51 31.52
N THR A 147 63.23 -9.52 31.35
CA THR A 147 62.93 -10.68 30.50
C THR A 147 62.92 -11.96 31.31
N LEU A 148 61.85 -12.74 31.23
CA LEU A 148 61.73 -14.08 31.77
C LEU A 148 61.48 -15.07 30.62
N THR A 149 62.28 -16.13 30.55
CA THR A 149 62.04 -17.26 29.65
C THR A 149 61.91 -18.55 30.46
N ILE A 150 60.79 -19.25 30.33
CA ILE A 150 60.54 -20.57 30.91
C ILE A 150 60.44 -21.55 29.75
N SER A 151 61.28 -22.57 29.72
CA SER A 151 61.29 -23.52 28.60
C SER A 151 61.64 -24.96 28.97
N ASN A 152 61.37 -25.89 28.05
CA ASN A 152 61.77 -27.30 28.15
C ASN A 152 61.40 -27.98 29.50
N GLY A 153 60.25 -27.67 30.08
CA GLY A 153 59.80 -28.24 31.35
C GLY A 153 60.25 -27.51 32.62
N GLY A 154 60.83 -26.32 32.50
CA GLY A 154 61.11 -25.44 33.65
C GLY A 154 59.83 -24.86 34.27
N ALA A 155 59.88 -24.48 35.55
CA ALA A 155 58.72 -23.97 36.28
C ALA A 155 59.05 -22.69 37.06
N VAL A 156 58.12 -21.74 37.08
CA VAL A 156 58.17 -20.55 37.93
C VAL A 156 56.87 -20.46 38.74
N SER A 157 56.99 -20.08 40.01
CA SER A 157 55.82 -19.76 40.85
C SER A 157 56.03 -18.52 41.69
N ASP A 158 54.95 -17.78 41.94
CA ASP A 158 54.93 -16.57 42.74
C ASP A 158 53.50 -16.26 43.26
N THR A 159 53.35 -15.21 44.06
CA THR A 159 52.04 -14.73 44.51
C THR A 159 51.41 -13.83 43.47
N VAL A 160 52.07 -12.74 43.09
CA VAL A 160 51.58 -11.80 42.06
C VAL A 160 52.68 -11.55 41.04
N GLY A 161 52.35 -11.78 39.76
CA GLY A 161 53.24 -11.52 38.66
C GLY A 161 52.98 -10.15 38.05
N HIS A 162 54.04 -9.36 37.87
CA HIS A 162 53.98 -8.06 37.19
C HIS A 162 54.91 -8.06 35.98
N VAL A 163 54.34 -8.05 34.77
CA VAL A 163 55.10 -7.99 33.52
C VAL A 163 55.01 -6.58 32.96
N GLY A 164 56.08 -5.79 33.08
CA GLY A 164 56.07 -4.40 32.62
C GLY A 164 55.45 -3.47 33.66
N TYR A 165 55.95 -3.53 34.89
CA TYR A 165 55.43 -2.71 35.99
C TYR A 165 55.59 -1.21 35.69
N GLY A 166 56.82 -0.74 35.47
CA GLY A 166 57.13 0.64 35.08
C GLY A 166 57.90 0.79 33.77
N GLY A 167 58.49 -0.30 33.27
CA GLY A 167 59.31 -0.35 32.05
C GLY A 167 58.76 -1.33 31.00
N THR A 168 59.65 -2.01 30.27
CA THR A 168 59.31 -3.03 29.28
C THR A 168 59.56 -4.43 29.82
N GLY A 169 58.51 -5.13 30.23
CA GLY A 169 58.57 -6.52 30.70
C GLY A 169 58.20 -7.52 29.59
N THR A 170 58.92 -8.63 29.51
CA THR A 170 58.62 -9.74 28.61
C THR A 170 58.72 -11.08 29.34
N ALA A 171 57.68 -11.90 29.26
CA ALA A 171 57.66 -13.28 29.74
C ALA A 171 57.35 -14.23 28.58
N THR A 172 58.18 -15.26 28.39
CA THR A 172 57.96 -16.31 27.38
C THR A 172 57.92 -17.68 28.04
N ILE A 173 56.84 -18.42 27.86
CA ILE A 173 56.61 -19.76 28.40
C ILE A 173 56.48 -20.70 27.20
N ASP A 174 57.55 -21.43 26.89
CA ASP A 174 57.70 -22.19 25.65
C ASP A 174 58.06 -23.65 25.91
N GLY A 175 57.16 -24.56 25.55
CA GLY A 175 57.43 -25.99 25.56
C GLY A 175 56.58 -26.77 26.56
N THR A 176 56.44 -28.07 26.28
CA THR A 176 55.65 -28.99 27.11
C THR A 176 56.19 -29.05 28.54
N GLY A 177 55.29 -28.90 29.51
CA GLY A 177 55.62 -28.93 30.93
C GLY A 177 56.25 -27.63 31.45
N SER A 178 56.46 -26.62 30.61
CA SER A 178 56.88 -25.30 31.07
C SER A 178 55.72 -24.55 31.69
N THR A 179 55.88 -24.14 32.96
CA THR A 179 54.78 -23.59 33.74
C THR A 179 55.12 -22.26 34.41
N TRP A 180 54.14 -21.36 34.46
CA TRP A 180 54.15 -20.20 35.33
C TRP A 180 52.88 -20.15 36.18
N THR A 181 53.02 -20.33 37.49
CA THR A 181 51.89 -20.39 38.43
C THR A 181 51.91 -19.21 39.39
N ASN A 182 50.93 -18.32 39.26
CA ASN A 182 50.70 -17.22 40.20
C ASN A 182 49.56 -17.65 41.12
N SER A 183 49.76 -17.64 42.44
CA SER A 183 48.70 -18.01 43.38
C SER A 183 47.65 -16.90 43.58
N GLY A 184 48.02 -15.66 43.24
CA GLY A 184 47.18 -14.47 43.14
C GLY A 184 47.09 -13.96 41.70
N ASP A 185 47.17 -12.64 41.52
CA ASP A 185 46.87 -11.98 40.24
C ASP A 185 48.08 -11.95 39.28
N LEU A 186 47.81 -11.71 38.00
CA LEU A 186 48.83 -11.49 36.97
C LEU A 186 48.53 -10.21 36.20
N TYR A 187 49.46 -9.25 36.26
CA TYR A 187 49.37 -7.96 35.60
C TYR A 187 50.33 -7.89 34.42
N ILE A 188 49.79 -7.75 33.22
CA ILE A 188 50.54 -7.53 31.98
C ILE A 188 50.40 -6.06 31.61
N ALA A 189 51.47 -5.31 31.81
CA ALA A 189 51.55 -3.85 31.78
C ALA A 189 50.71 -3.19 32.88
N GLU A 190 51.38 -2.78 33.96
CA GLU A 190 50.73 -2.02 35.04
C GLU A 190 50.76 -0.52 34.71
N HIS A 191 51.95 0.06 34.64
CA HIS A 191 52.17 1.44 34.14
C HIS A 191 53.02 1.49 32.86
N GLY A 192 53.75 0.42 32.53
CA GLY A 192 54.68 0.36 31.41
C GLY A 192 54.15 -0.40 30.19
N THR A 193 55.03 -1.18 29.56
CA THR A 193 54.72 -2.09 28.46
C THR A 193 55.00 -3.53 28.90
N GLY A 194 54.04 -4.43 28.72
CA GLY A 194 54.13 -5.81 29.15
C GLY A 194 53.82 -6.77 28.02
N THR A 195 54.64 -7.80 27.84
CA THR A 195 54.40 -8.86 26.84
C THR A 195 54.47 -10.23 27.49
N LEU A 196 53.44 -11.05 27.32
CA LEU A 196 53.41 -12.46 27.71
C LEU A 196 53.20 -13.33 26.47
N VAL A 197 54.06 -14.30 26.25
CA VAL A 197 53.96 -15.27 25.15
C VAL A 197 53.92 -16.67 25.73
N ILE A 198 52.87 -17.42 25.42
CA ILE A 198 52.66 -18.81 25.83
C ILE A 198 52.59 -19.65 24.56
N THR A 199 53.53 -20.58 24.39
CA THR A 199 53.71 -21.30 23.14
C THR A 199 54.17 -22.75 23.35
N LYS A 200 54.01 -23.58 22.31
CA LYS A 200 54.44 -25.00 22.27
C LYS A 200 54.03 -25.82 23.51
N ALA A 201 52.78 -25.67 23.94
CA ALA A 201 52.23 -26.35 25.12
C ALA A 201 52.75 -25.87 26.48
N GLY A 202 53.21 -24.62 26.56
CA GLY A 202 53.44 -23.92 27.82
C GLY A 202 52.13 -23.59 28.55
N THR A 203 52.17 -23.45 29.87
CA THR A 203 50.95 -23.19 30.67
C THR A 203 51.16 -22.06 31.68
N VAL A 204 50.19 -21.15 31.76
CA VAL A 204 50.16 -20.08 32.76
C VAL A 204 48.85 -20.12 33.54
N SER A 205 48.91 -19.92 34.86
CA SER A 205 47.70 -19.82 35.68
C SER A 205 47.79 -18.75 36.75
N ASN A 206 46.66 -18.12 37.05
CA ASN A 206 46.52 -17.06 38.05
C ASN A 206 45.06 -16.92 38.52
N ALA A 207 44.82 -16.06 39.51
CA ALA A 207 43.49 -15.69 39.99
C ALA A 207 42.81 -14.71 39.02
N VAL A 208 43.15 -13.42 39.08
CA VAL A 208 42.69 -12.40 38.13
C VAL A 208 43.79 -12.09 37.13
N GLY A 209 43.44 -12.05 35.84
CA GLY A 209 44.35 -11.63 34.77
C GLY A 209 43.99 -10.23 34.31
N THR A 210 44.98 -9.34 34.22
CA THR A 210 44.77 -7.95 33.76
C THR A 210 45.80 -7.59 32.70
N ILE A 211 45.34 -7.13 31.55
CA ILE A 211 46.18 -6.64 30.45
C ILE A 211 45.93 -5.13 30.28
N GLY A 212 46.96 -4.31 30.49
CA GLY A 212 46.86 -2.85 30.44
C GLY A 212 46.08 -2.28 31.61
N TRP A 213 46.66 -2.34 32.81
CA TRP A 213 45.96 -1.99 34.05
C TRP A 213 45.69 -0.48 34.18
N HIS A 214 46.72 0.36 34.19
CA HIS A 214 46.55 1.82 34.36
C HIS A 214 46.52 2.58 33.04
N ALA A 215 46.00 3.81 33.08
CA ALA A 215 46.00 4.70 31.94
C ALA A 215 47.42 4.91 31.38
N GLY A 216 47.57 4.76 30.06
CA GLY A 216 48.86 4.87 29.36
C GLY A 216 49.69 3.58 29.30
N SER A 217 49.31 2.54 30.05
CA SER A 217 49.96 1.22 29.95
C SER A 217 49.57 0.48 28.66
N ASN A 218 50.44 -0.41 28.19
CA ASN A 218 50.23 -1.20 26.99
C ASN A 218 50.61 -2.67 27.21
N GLY A 219 49.61 -3.53 27.40
CA GLY A 219 49.80 -4.96 27.62
C GLY A 219 49.47 -5.81 26.39
N MET A 220 50.27 -6.84 26.15
CA MET A 220 50.06 -7.81 25.08
C MET A 220 50.24 -9.23 25.60
N VAL A 221 49.27 -10.10 25.30
CA VAL A 221 49.33 -11.53 25.59
C VAL A 221 49.10 -12.32 24.31
N THR A 222 49.94 -13.33 24.06
CA THR A 222 49.77 -14.31 22.98
C THR A 222 49.74 -15.71 23.55
N VAL A 223 48.70 -16.47 23.24
CA VAL A 223 48.54 -17.89 23.57
C VAL A 223 48.46 -18.67 22.26
N ASP A 224 49.60 -19.24 21.86
CA ASP A 224 49.78 -19.82 20.54
C ASP A 224 50.14 -21.30 20.58
N GLY A 225 49.53 -22.09 19.71
CA GLY A 225 49.89 -23.50 19.52
C GLY A 225 49.11 -24.46 20.42
N THR A 226 48.94 -25.68 19.92
CA THR A 226 48.18 -26.73 20.59
C THR A 226 48.72 -27.04 21.98
N GLY A 227 47.82 -27.04 22.97
CA GLY A 227 48.15 -27.33 24.37
C GLY A 227 48.70 -26.14 25.15
N SER A 228 48.95 -24.99 24.49
CA SER A 228 49.33 -23.77 25.18
C SER A 228 48.11 -23.21 25.91
N THR A 229 48.22 -22.96 27.22
CA THR A 229 47.07 -22.55 28.04
C THR A 229 47.32 -21.33 28.92
N TRP A 230 46.30 -20.49 29.05
CA TRP A 230 46.21 -19.46 30.09
C TRP A 230 44.91 -19.60 30.88
N THR A 231 45.03 -19.94 32.15
CA THR A 231 43.88 -20.21 33.04
C THR A 231 43.78 -19.17 34.13
N ASN A 232 42.70 -18.40 34.11
CA ASN A 232 42.33 -17.46 35.16
C ASN A 232 41.21 -18.11 35.99
N SER A 233 41.40 -18.29 37.29
CA SER A 233 40.34 -18.84 38.15
C SER A 233 39.24 -17.83 38.48
N SER A 234 39.49 -16.54 38.20
CA SER A 234 38.58 -15.41 38.37
C SER A 234 38.49 -14.59 37.07
N ASN A 235 38.29 -13.28 37.18
CA ASN A 235 38.05 -12.40 36.04
C ASN A 235 39.28 -12.23 35.15
N LEU A 236 39.02 -11.96 33.87
CA LEU A 236 40.01 -11.52 32.90
C LEU A 236 39.64 -10.13 32.38
N PHE A 237 40.55 -9.17 32.52
CA PHE A 237 40.42 -7.80 32.01
C PHE A 237 41.39 -7.58 30.85
N VAL A 238 40.87 -7.23 29.68
CA VAL A 238 41.67 -6.87 28.49
C VAL A 238 41.44 -5.39 28.21
N GLY A 239 42.43 -4.56 28.53
CA GLY A 239 42.28 -3.10 28.58
C GLY A 239 41.45 -2.69 29.79
N ASP A 240 42.07 -2.60 30.96
CA ASP A 240 41.37 -2.17 32.19
C ASP A 240 41.16 -0.65 32.21
N GLN A 241 42.23 0.13 32.39
CA GLN A 241 42.27 1.58 32.17
C GLN A 241 43.21 1.95 31.01
N GLY A 242 44.13 1.06 30.63
CA GLY A 242 45.08 1.23 29.55
C GLY A 242 44.67 0.53 28.26
N MET A 243 45.67 0.17 27.45
CA MET A 243 45.50 -0.65 26.25
C MET A 243 45.87 -2.10 26.55
N GLY A 244 44.99 -3.03 26.22
CA GLY A 244 45.25 -4.46 26.35
C GLY A 244 44.93 -5.22 25.07
N THR A 245 45.83 -6.12 24.68
CA THR A 245 45.64 -7.02 23.54
C THR A 245 45.83 -8.47 23.96
N LEU A 246 44.90 -9.35 23.59
CA LEU A 246 45.00 -10.80 23.73
C LEU A 246 44.86 -11.46 22.37
N THR A 247 45.82 -12.31 22.00
CA THR A 247 45.74 -13.17 20.81
C THR A 247 45.74 -14.63 21.25
N VAL A 248 44.79 -15.40 20.75
CA VAL A 248 44.69 -16.86 20.94
C VAL A 248 44.71 -17.50 19.56
N SER A 249 45.74 -18.29 19.26
CA SER A 249 45.97 -18.79 17.90
C SER A 249 46.48 -20.23 17.85
N ASN A 250 46.35 -20.86 16.68
CA ASN A 250 46.92 -22.18 16.35
C ASN A 250 46.61 -23.29 17.39
N GLY A 251 45.42 -23.28 17.99
CA GLY A 251 45.01 -24.28 18.99
C GLY A 251 45.34 -23.91 20.46
N GLY A 252 45.73 -22.66 20.73
CA GLY A 252 45.85 -22.13 22.08
C GLY A 252 44.50 -22.06 22.81
N ALA A 253 44.53 -22.06 24.14
CA ALA A 253 43.31 -22.02 24.96
C ALA A 253 43.40 -21.04 26.13
N VAL A 254 42.37 -20.22 26.29
CA VAL A 254 42.20 -19.28 27.41
C VAL A 254 40.93 -19.61 28.18
N SER A 255 40.98 -19.56 29.51
CA SER A 255 39.78 -19.68 30.34
C SER A 255 39.74 -18.71 31.51
N ASN A 256 38.52 -18.32 31.91
CA ASN A 256 38.26 -17.39 33.02
C ASN A 256 36.84 -17.54 33.61
N SER A 257 36.57 -16.85 34.73
CA SER A 257 35.23 -16.80 35.32
C SER A 257 34.32 -15.79 34.61
N ALA A 258 34.71 -14.52 34.54
CA ALA A 258 34.04 -13.47 33.77
C ALA A 258 35.08 -12.63 33.02
N ALA A 259 34.69 -12.03 31.90
CA ALA A 259 35.63 -11.30 31.04
C ALA A 259 35.11 -9.91 30.67
N HIS A 260 36.03 -8.95 30.63
CA HIS A 260 35.76 -7.56 30.27
C HIS A 260 36.81 -7.09 29.26
N ILE A 261 36.36 -6.60 28.10
CA ILE A 261 37.21 -6.02 27.05
C ILE A 261 36.91 -4.52 26.98
N GLY A 262 37.88 -3.68 27.31
CA GLY A 262 37.67 -2.24 27.49
C GLY A 262 36.82 -1.94 28.73
N HIS A 263 37.36 -2.25 29.91
CA HIS A 263 36.62 -2.28 31.17
C HIS A 263 36.23 -0.88 31.64
N LEU A 264 37.18 0.05 31.86
CA LEU A 264 36.93 1.38 32.40
C LEU A 264 36.90 2.47 31.32
N ALA A 265 36.36 3.64 31.65
CA ALA A 265 36.25 4.75 30.71
C ALA A 265 37.63 5.17 30.17
N GLY A 266 37.74 5.32 28.84
CA GLY A 266 39.00 5.66 28.16
C GLY A 266 39.93 4.48 27.86
N SER A 267 39.64 3.28 28.38
CA SER A 267 40.41 2.07 28.08
C SER A 267 40.12 1.51 26.69
N THR A 268 41.06 0.73 26.15
CA THR A 268 40.91 0.01 24.88
C THR A 268 41.33 -1.45 25.05
N GLY A 269 40.39 -2.37 24.81
CA GLY A 269 40.66 -3.80 24.80
C GLY A 269 40.48 -4.41 23.41
N MET A 270 41.40 -5.28 23.01
CA MET A 270 41.33 -6.03 21.74
C MET A 270 41.61 -7.51 21.97
N VAL A 271 40.74 -8.36 21.47
CA VAL A 271 40.91 -9.82 21.54
C VAL A 271 40.76 -10.45 20.17
N PHE A 272 41.69 -11.34 19.82
CA PHE A 272 41.67 -12.15 18.60
C PHE A 272 41.67 -13.62 18.99
N VAL A 273 40.66 -14.37 18.55
CA VAL A 273 40.60 -15.83 18.68
C VAL A 273 40.59 -16.41 17.27
N ASP A 274 41.75 -16.85 16.82
CA ASP A 274 42.01 -17.15 15.41
C ASP A 274 42.50 -18.58 15.19
N GLY A 275 41.98 -19.22 14.15
CA GLY A 275 42.41 -20.55 13.74
C GLY A 275 41.65 -21.69 14.42
N ALA A 276 41.60 -22.84 13.73
CA ALA A 276 40.91 -24.02 14.20
C ALA A 276 41.43 -24.48 15.57
N SER A 277 40.50 -24.88 16.45
CA SER A 277 40.78 -25.34 17.81
C SER A 277 41.34 -24.28 18.78
N SER A 278 41.54 -23.03 18.35
CA SER A 278 41.81 -21.93 19.27
C SER A 278 40.53 -21.63 20.05
N THR A 279 40.62 -21.62 21.39
CA THR A 279 39.44 -21.52 22.26
C THR A 279 39.56 -20.45 23.32
N TRP A 280 38.45 -19.76 23.59
CA TRP A 280 38.30 -18.93 24.77
C TRP A 280 36.99 -19.26 25.50
N THR A 281 37.09 -19.71 26.75
CA THR A 281 35.95 -20.09 27.58
C THR A 281 35.83 -19.23 28.83
N SER A 282 34.75 -18.45 28.93
CA SER A 282 34.39 -17.69 30.13
C SER A 282 33.16 -18.32 30.79
N SER A 283 33.26 -18.88 31.99
CA SER A 283 32.12 -19.59 32.60
C SER A 283 30.91 -18.69 32.95
N GLY A 284 31.14 -17.38 33.09
CA GLY A 284 30.17 -16.33 33.37
C GLY A 284 30.03 -15.35 32.19
N SER A 285 29.79 -14.08 32.47
CA SER A 285 29.54 -13.07 31.42
C SER A 285 30.81 -12.66 30.67
N LEU A 286 30.65 -12.30 29.40
CA LEU A 286 31.65 -11.63 28.58
C LEU A 286 31.11 -10.27 28.14
N SER A 287 31.76 -9.19 28.57
CA SER A 287 31.44 -7.81 28.18
C SER A 287 32.47 -7.27 27.19
N VAL A 288 32.01 -6.80 26.04
CA VAL A 288 32.82 -6.18 24.98
C VAL A 288 32.45 -4.71 24.88
N GLY A 289 33.36 -3.81 25.24
CA GLY A 289 33.07 -2.40 25.46
C GLY A 289 32.21 -2.24 26.71
N ASP A 290 32.82 -2.29 27.88
CA ASP A 290 32.11 -2.22 29.17
C ASP A 290 31.79 -0.76 29.52
N PHE A 291 32.75 -0.01 30.06
CA PHE A 291 32.73 1.47 30.11
C PHE A 291 33.63 2.10 29.04
N GLY A 292 34.56 1.34 28.47
CA GLY A 292 35.53 1.79 27.46
C GLY A 292 35.21 1.34 26.04
N SER A 293 36.26 1.14 25.24
CA SER A 293 36.16 0.56 23.89
C SER A 293 36.68 -0.87 23.89
N GLY A 294 35.86 -1.81 23.41
CA GLY A 294 36.24 -3.21 23.30
C GLY A 294 35.99 -3.79 21.92
N ALA A 295 36.92 -4.62 21.46
CA ALA A 295 36.81 -5.37 20.21
C ALA A 295 37.14 -6.85 20.41
N LEU A 296 36.31 -7.73 19.85
CA LEU A 296 36.55 -9.17 19.77
C LEU A 296 36.41 -9.64 18.32
N ALA A 297 37.45 -10.27 17.79
CA ALA A 297 37.43 -10.94 16.49
C ALA A 297 37.61 -12.45 16.67
N ILE A 298 36.72 -13.21 16.06
CA ILE A 298 36.73 -14.68 16.05
C ILE A 298 36.81 -15.11 14.59
N SER A 299 37.91 -15.73 14.19
CA SER A 299 38.20 -16.01 12.78
C SER A 299 38.82 -17.38 12.52
N HIS A 300 38.74 -17.82 11.26
CA HIS A 300 39.39 -19.03 10.74
C HIS A 300 39.15 -20.30 11.58
N GLY A 301 37.97 -20.47 12.17
CA GLY A 301 37.61 -21.65 12.98
C GLY A 301 37.82 -21.51 14.49
N GLY A 302 38.13 -20.31 14.97
CA GLY A 302 38.21 -20.01 16.40
C GLY A 302 36.86 -20.15 17.11
N ALA A 303 36.88 -20.47 18.42
CA ALA A 303 35.67 -20.68 19.19
C ALA A 303 35.69 -19.91 20.52
N VAL A 304 34.63 -19.13 20.77
CA VAL A 304 34.40 -18.43 22.03
C VAL A 304 33.11 -18.91 22.65
N SER A 305 33.13 -19.20 23.96
CA SER A 305 31.95 -19.60 24.70
C SER A 305 31.84 -18.86 26.03
N ASN A 306 30.64 -18.39 26.36
CA ASN A 306 30.38 -17.75 27.64
C ASN A 306 28.95 -17.96 28.14
N GLY A 307 28.70 -17.53 29.38
CA GLY A 307 27.37 -17.48 29.98
C GLY A 307 26.47 -16.47 29.26
N GLY A 308 26.54 -15.20 29.65
CA GLY A 308 25.82 -14.09 29.00
C GLY A 308 26.78 -13.16 28.24
N GLY A 309 26.41 -12.73 27.04
CA GLY A 309 27.20 -11.84 26.20
C GLY A 309 26.64 -10.42 26.21
N ILE A 310 27.52 -9.42 26.32
CA ILE A 310 27.14 -8.00 26.31
C ILE A 310 28.09 -7.26 25.37
N ILE A 311 27.54 -6.47 24.44
CA ILE A 311 28.31 -5.60 23.55
C ILE A 311 27.83 -4.16 23.77
N GLY A 312 28.71 -3.27 24.22
CA GLY A 312 28.35 -1.89 24.61
C GLY A 312 27.51 -1.89 25.89
N ALA A 313 28.13 -2.25 27.01
CA ALA A 313 27.43 -2.53 28.26
C ALA A 313 26.88 -1.26 28.93
N ILE A 314 27.67 -0.19 29.00
CA ILE A 314 27.30 1.03 29.72
C ILE A 314 27.16 2.23 28.76
N ALA A 315 26.38 3.24 29.16
CA ALA A 315 26.23 4.48 28.39
C ALA A 315 27.61 5.12 28.08
N GLY A 316 27.84 5.45 26.81
CA GLY A 316 29.11 6.00 26.32
C GLY A 316 30.18 4.97 25.92
N SER A 317 29.99 3.69 26.25
CA SER A 317 30.87 2.61 25.80
C SER A 317 30.62 2.22 24.34
N THR A 318 31.63 1.61 23.71
CA THR A 318 31.54 1.05 22.36
C THR A 318 32.09 -0.37 22.33
N GLY A 319 31.24 -1.33 21.97
CA GLY A 319 31.62 -2.72 21.77
C GLY A 319 31.49 -3.15 20.31
N MET A 320 32.45 -3.94 19.83
CA MET A 320 32.42 -4.53 18.49
C MET A 320 32.81 -6.00 18.53
N VAL A 321 31.99 -6.86 17.93
CA VAL A 321 32.29 -8.29 17.78
C VAL A 321 32.18 -8.70 16.30
N PHE A 322 33.21 -9.38 15.81
CA PHE A 322 33.25 -9.97 14.48
C PHE A 322 33.38 -11.49 14.61
N VAL A 323 32.43 -12.23 14.03
CA VAL A 323 32.49 -13.69 13.90
C VAL A 323 32.56 -14.03 12.42
N ASP A 324 33.77 -14.31 11.94
CA ASP A 324 34.07 -14.40 10.51
C ASP A 324 34.69 -15.73 10.11
N GLY A 325 34.25 -16.28 8.99
CA GLY A 325 34.81 -17.51 8.43
C GLY A 325 34.15 -18.79 8.93
N ALA A 326 34.19 -19.81 8.07
CA ALA A 326 33.57 -21.11 8.35
C ALA A 326 34.16 -21.76 9.61
N GLY A 327 33.27 -22.23 10.49
CA GLY A 327 33.65 -22.87 11.75
C GLY A 327 33.98 -21.91 12.89
N SER A 328 34.07 -20.60 12.63
CA SER A 328 34.21 -19.60 13.69
C SER A 328 32.90 -19.50 14.47
N THR A 329 32.97 -19.62 15.80
CA THR A 329 31.77 -19.69 16.65
C THR A 329 31.82 -18.78 17.86
N TRP A 330 30.67 -18.19 18.19
CA TRP A 330 30.41 -17.56 19.48
C TRP A 330 29.14 -18.09 20.13
N THR A 331 29.29 -18.80 21.24
CA THR A 331 28.18 -19.46 21.94
C THR A 331 27.92 -18.81 23.29
N ASN A 332 26.72 -18.28 23.47
CA ASN A 332 26.25 -17.74 24.74
C ASN A 332 25.22 -18.71 25.34
N SER A 333 25.48 -19.27 26.51
CA SER A 333 24.54 -20.21 27.14
C SER A 333 23.30 -19.52 27.75
N SER A 334 23.29 -18.18 27.79
CA SER A 334 22.23 -17.32 28.30
C SER A 334 21.93 -16.19 27.29
N ASN A 335 21.67 -14.98 27.78
CA ASN A 335 21.27 -13.84 26.97
C ASN A 335 22.46 -13.21 26.22
N LEU A 336 22.17 -12.64 25.06
CA LEU A 336 23.07 -11.78 24.30
C LEU A 336 22.44 -10.39 24.16
N ALA A 337 23.11 -9.35 24.64
CA ALA A 337 22.71 -7.95 24.44
C ALA A 337 23.68 -7.25 23.49
N VAL A 338 23.17 -6.74 22.37
CA VAL A 338 23.92 -5.92 21.42
C VAL A 338 23.42 -4.48 21.53
N GLY A 339 24.25 -3.62 22.11
CA GLY A 339 23.84 -2.30 22.59
C GLY A 339 22.94 -2.43 23.80
N ASP A 340 23.53 -2.68 24.98
CA ASP A 340 22.75 -2.78 26.24
C ASP A 340 22.34 -1.39 26.72
N PHE A 341 23.29 -0.61 27.29
CA PHE A 341 23.13 0.83 27.54
C PHE A 341 24.04 1.68 26.63
N GLY A 342 25.06 1.08 26.02
CA GLY A 342 26.01 1.73 25.11
C GLY A 342 25.74 1.48 23.62
N ALA A 343 26.78 1.62 22.81
CA ALA A 343 26.77 1.26 21.39
C ALA A 343 27.37 -0.13 21.18
N GLY A 344 26.59 -1.04 20.60
CA GLY A 344 27.05 -2.41 20.31
C GLY A 344 26.88 -2.79 18.85
N THR A 345 27.92 -3.42 18.30
CA THR A 345 27.93 -3.94 16.93
C THR A 345 28.32 -5.41 16.90
N LEU A 346 27.54 -6.23 16.21
CA LEU A 346 27.84 -7.63 15.91
C LEU A 346 27.79 -7.88 14.41
N ALA A 347 28.87 -8.40 13.84
CA ALA A 347 28.93 -8.85 12.45
C ALA A 347 29.21 -10.35 12.38
N ILE A 348 28.39 -11.08 11.63
CA ILE A 348 28.51 -12.52 11.40
C ILE A 348 28.65 -12.73 9.89
N THR A 349 29.83 -13.17 9.45
CA THR A 349 30.20 -13.18 8.03
C THR A 349 30.94 -14.46 7.61
N HIS A 350 30.94 -14.71 6.30
CA HIS A 350 31.67 -15.79 5.62
C HIS A 350 31.57 -17.18 6.27
N GLY A 351 30.40 -17.55 6.83
CA GLY A 351 30.20 -18.87 7.45
C GLY A 351 30.33 -18.90 8.97
N GLY A 352 30.50 -17.75 9.62
CA GLY A 352 30.52 -17.63 11.08
C GLY A 352 29.17 -17.98 11.72
N ALA A 353 29.19 -18.43 12.97
CA ALA A 353 27.97 -18.81 13.69
C ALA A 353 27.90 -18.22 15.11
N VAL A 354 26.75 -17.65 15.45
CA VAL A 354 26.43 -17.15 16.80
C VAL A 354 25.19 -17.84 17.35
N SER A 355 25.21 -18.20 18.63
CA SER A 355 24.03 -18.73 19.31
C SER A 355 23.84 -18.18 20.71
N ASN A 356 22.58 -18.02 21.13
CA ASN A 356 22.17 -17.55 22.45
C ASN A 356 20.74 -18.00 22.81
N ASN A 357 20.34 -17.85 24.07
CA ASN A 357 18.95 -18.10 24.48
C ASN A 357 18.01 -16.93 24.12
N THR A 358 18.26 -15.75 24.69
CA THR A 358 17.48 -14.54 24.38
C THR A 358 18.39 -13.42 23.88
N ALA A 359 18.02 -12.80 22.78
CA ALA A 359 18.77 -11.72 22.16
C ALA A 359 18.04 -10.38 22.31
N TYR A 360 18.77 -9.34 22.70
CA TYR A 360 18.30 -7.95 22.71
C TYR A 360 19.21 -7.11 21.83
N VAL A 361 18.62 -6.41 20.86
CA VAL A 361 19.34 -5.45 19.99
C VAL A 361 18.79 -4.05 20.30
N GLY A 362 19.60 -3.19 20.92
CA GLY A 362 19.15 -1.91 21.47
C GLY A 362 18.27 -2.09 22.70
N ASN A 363 18.84 -2.65 23.79
CA ASN A 363 18.10 -3.15 24.94
C ASN A 363 17.54 -2.03 25.82
N SER A 364 18.35 -1.03 26.18
CA SER A 364 17.99 0.00 27.16
C SER A 364 17.87 1.39 26.52
N LEU A 365 17.22 2.32 27.22
CA LEU A 365 17.00 3.69 26.73
C LEU A 365 18.32 4.39 26.41
N GLY A 366 18.43 4.96 25.19
CA GLY A 366 19.62 5.67 24.71
C GLY A 366 20.71 4.77 24.11
N SER A 367 20.54 3.44 24.15
CA SER A 367 21.45 2.49 23.51
C SER A 367 21.25 2.40 22.00
N THR A 368 22.28 1.91 21.30
CA THR A 368 22.18 1.53 19.89
C THR A 368 22.75 0.14 19.68
N GLY A 369 21.91 -0.75 19.15
CA GLY A 369 22.30 -2.11 18.78
C GLY A 369 22.29 -2.30 17.27
N THR A 370 23.37 -2.82 16.72
CA THR A 370 23.46 -3.14 15.29
C THR A 370 23.97 -4.56 15.09
N VAL A 371 23.23 -5.35 14.31
CA VAL A 371 23.59 -6.73 13.96
C VAL A 371 23.55 -6.90 12.44
N SER A 372 24.59 -7.52 11.88
CA SER A 372 24.61 -7.95 10.48
C SER A 372 24.91 -9.44 10.39
N VAL A 373 24.12 -10.15 9.59
CA VAL A 373 24.32 -11.56 9.25
C VAL A 373 24.41 -11.65 7.74
N ALA A 374 25.61 -11.78 7.21
CA ALA A 374 25.87 -11.67 5.78
C ALA A 374 26.69 -12.82 5.23
N ASN A 375 26.54 -13.09 3.94
CA ASN A 375 27.21 -14.16 3.20
C ASN A 375 26.63 -15.55 3.51
N ALA A 376 26.71 -16.42 2.51
CA ALA A 376 26.23 -17.79 2.61
C ALA A 376 26.91 -18.55 3.76
N GLY A 377 26.11 -19.30 4.52
CA GLY A 377 26.56 -20.12 5.65
C GLY A 377 26.65 -19.38 6.98
N SER A 378 26.61 -18.04 7.00
CA SER A 378 26.58 -17.26 8.24
C SER A 378 25.24 -17.42 8.95
N ILE A 379 25.27 -17.81 10.23
CA ILE A 379 24.05 -18.16 10.98
C ILE A 379 24.01 -17.48 12.35
N TRP A 380 22.87 -16.88 12.67
CA TRP A 380 22.52 -16.51 14.04
C TRP A 380 21.31 -17.30 14.52
N THR A 381 21.43 -17.98 15.66
CA THR A 381 20.34 -18.71 16.30
C THR A 381 20.03 -18.14 17.69
N SER A 382 18.79 -17.74 17.91
CA SER A 382 18.28 -17.30 19.22
C SER A 382 16.98 -18.04 19.54
N ALA A 383 16.63 -18.29 20.80
CA ALA A 383 15.26 -18.72 21.12
C ALA A 383 14.30 -17.53 21.01
N ASP A 384 14.57 -16.44 21.73
CA ASP A 384 13.79 -15.21 21.64
C ASP A 384 14.63 -14.07 21.08
N LEU A 385 14.06 -13.24 20.21
CA LEU A 385 14.77 -12.12 19.58
C LEU A 385 13.96 -10.82 19.69
N TYR A 386 14.56 -9.82 20.32
CA TYR A 386 14.01 -8.47 20.46
C TYR A 386 14.88 -7.49 19.69
N VAL A 387 14.34 -6.89 18.62
CA VAL A 387 15.02 -5.83 17.85
C VAL A 387 14.35 -4.50 18.14
N GLY A 388 15.10 -3.56 18.70
CA GLY A 388 14.54 -2.36 19.33
C GLY A 388 13.83 -2.74 20.63
N GLY A 389 14.62 -3.09 21.65
CA GLY A 389 14.13 -3.47 22.98
C GLY A 389 13.41 -2.30 23.67
N LEU A 390 14.17 -1.38 24.23
CA LEU A 390 13.68 -0.09 24.78
C LEU A 390 14.28 1.12 24.04
N SER A 391 15.09 0.91 23.00
CA SER A 391 15.66 1.98 22.17
C SER A 391 15.81 1.55 20.70
N THR A 392 16.89 1.93 20.03
CA THR A 392 17.09 1.68 18.59
C THR A 392 17.86 0.38 18.38
N GLY A 393 17.23 -0.57 17.70
CA GLY A 393 17.87 -1.82 17.29
C GLY A 393 17.74 -2.05 15.79
N THR A 394 18.83 -2.49 15.18
CA THR A 394 18.89 -2.79 13.74
C THR A 394 19.44 -4.19 13.50
N LEU A 395 18.78 -4.94 12.62
CA LEU A 395 19.25 -6.24 12.14
C LEU A 395 19.20 -6.27 10.61
N SER A 396 20.31 -6.57 9.97
CA SER A 396 20.40 -6.82 8.53
C SER A 396 20.78 -8.27 8.25
N ILE A 397 20.02 -8.93 7.39
CA ILE A 397 20.30 -10.27 6.88
C ILE A 397 20.50 -10.12 5.37
N SER A 398 21.70 -10.42 4.87
CA SER A 398 22.05 -10.15 3.48
C SER A 398 22.92 -11.22 2.82
N ASN A 399 22.97 -11.22 1.49
CA ASN A 399 23.90 -12.03 0.70
C ASN A 399 23.92 -13.54 1.07
N GLY A 400 22.78 -14.13 1.45
CA GLY A 400 22.71 -15.55 1.83
C GLY A 400 22.86 -15.85 3.32
N GLY A 401 22.92 -14.83 4.18
CA GLY A 401 22.92 -15.01 5.64
C GLY A 401 21.59 -15.57 6.17
N ALA A 402 21.63 -16.20 7.35
CA ALA A 402 20.46 -16.83 7.95
C ALA A 402 20.28 -16.50 9.43
N VAL A 403 19.05 -16.13 9.82
CA VAL A 403 18.64 -15.97 11.22
C VAL A 403 17.56 -16.98 11.57
N LYS A 404 17.68 -17.60 12.75
CA LYS A 404 16.70 -18.52 13.31
C LYS A 404 16.25 -18.02 14.69
N SER A 405 14.94 -17.92 14.88
CA SER A 405 14.32 -17.58 16.16
C SER A 405 13.12 -18.47 16.48
N ALA A 406 12.79 -18.66 17.76
CA ALA A 406 11.50 -19.24 18.16
C ALA A 406 10.44 -18.14 18.33
N SER A 407 10.73 -17.08 19.08
CA SER A 407 9.84 -15.91 19.19
C SER A 407 10.56 -14.64 18.76
N THR A 408 9.83 -13.67 18.22
CA THR A 408 10.40 -12.41 17.76
C THR A 408 9.47 -11.23 18.02
N THR A 409 10.06 -10.13 18.49
CA THR A 409 9.41 -8.82 18.52
C THR A 409 10.34 -7.74 17.96
N ILE A 410 9.83 -6.95 17.02
CA ILE A 410 10.49 -5.77 16.46
C ILE A 410 9.76 -4.53 17.01
N GLY A 411 10.45 -3.65 17.73
CA GLY A 411 9.83 -2.51 18.43
C GLY A 411 9.06 -2.95 19.68
N TYR A 412 9.78 -3.44 20.69
CA TYR A 412 9.20 -4.08 21.88
C TYR A 412 8.58 -3.09 22.87
N GLY A 413 9.36 -2.11 23.37
CA GLY A 413 8.96 -1.15 24.39
C GLY A 413 8.44 0.18 23.84
N ALA A 414 7.79 0.98 24.70
CA ALA A 414 7.33 2.32 24.32
C ALA A 414 8.51 3.20 23.86
N ALA A 415 8.32 3.95 22.77
CA ALA A 415 9.35 4.74 22.09
C ALA A 415 10.55 3.96 21.50
N SER A 416 10.58 2.62 21.57
CA SER A 416 11.59 1.82 20.88
C SER A 416 11.40 1.85 19.36
N VAL A 417 12.50 1.71 18.62
CA VAL A 417 12.52 1.60 17.16
C VAL A 417 13.30 0.36 16.77
N GLY A 418 12.58 -0.66 16.30
CA GLY A 418 13.18 -1.87 15.74
C GLY A 418 13.12 -1.85 14.22
N THR A 419 14.25 -2.06 13.56
CA THR A 419 14.32 -2.16 12.09
C THR A 419 15.01 -3.45 11.67
N VAL A 420 14.35 -4.23 10.83
CA VAL A 420 14.92 -5.45 10.25
C VAL A 420 14.84 -5.41 8.73
N MET A 421 15.93 -5.79 8.07
CA MET A 421 16.01 -5.95 6.62
C MET A 421 16.49 -7.36 6.28
N VAL A 422 15.74 -8.04 5.41
CA VAL A 422 16.08 -9.35 4.84
C VAL A 422 16.23 -9.16 3.34
N ASP A 423 17.47 -9.04 2.87
CA ASP A 423 17.79 -8.59 1.52
C ASP A 423 18.65 -9.59 0.74
N GLY A 424 18.34 -9.78 -0.53
CA GLY A 424 19.15 -10.59 -1.43
C GLY A 424 18.75 -12.08 -1.43
N ALA A 425 18.98 -12.72 -2.58
CA ALA A 425 18.67 -14.12 -2.80
C ALA A 425 19.39 -15.02 -1.78
N GLY A 426 18.65 -15.97 -1.20
CA GLY A 426 19.17 -16.91 -0.21
C GLY A 426 19.26 -16.36 1.23
N SER A 427 19.06 -15.05 1.43
CA SER A 427 18.96 -14.48 2.77
C SER A 427 17.65 -14.92 3.42
N THR A 428 17.75 -15.53 4.61
CA THR A 428 16.58 -16.16 5.24
C THR A 428 16.41 -15.77 6.70
N TRP A 429 15.15 -15.60 7.10
CA TRP A 429 14.77 -15.57 8.51
C TRP A 429 13.68 -16.61 8.76
N THR A 430 13.98 -17.56 9.64
CA THR A 430 12.98 -18.54 10.12
C THR A 430 12.62 -18.25 11.56
N ASN A 431 11.35 -17.93 11.80
CA ASN A 431 10.74 -17.87 13.11
C ASN A 431 9.85 -19.10 13.32
N SER A 432 10.32 -20.07 14.12
CA SER A 432 9.69 -21.39 14.25
C SER A 432 8.65 -21.52 15.36
N GLY A 433 8.57 -20.55 16.27
CA GLY A 433 7.59 -20.52 17.35
C GLY A 433 6.36 -19.65 17.02
N ASN A 434 5.53 -19.43 18.03
CA ASN A 434 4.16 -18.93 17.83
C ASN A 434 4.03 -17.41 17.72
N LEU A 435 5.11 -16.63 17.81
CA LEU A 435 4.99 -15.18 17.92
C LEU A 435 6.04 -14.45 17.07
N PHE A 436 5.56 -13.83 15.99
CA PHE A 436 6.30 -12.88 15.19
C PHE A 436 5.57 -11.54 15.18
N VAL A 437 6.07 -10.56 15.95
CA VAL A 437 5.42 -9.26 16.12
C VAL A 437 6.29 -8.16 15.53
N VAL A 438 5.70 -7.34 14.67
CA VAL A 438 6.30 -6.12 14.15
C VAL A 438 5.49 -4.93 14.66
N GLY A 439 6.10 -4.14 15.54
CA GLY A 439 5.45 -3.04 16.25
C GLY A 439 4.56 -3.54 17.38
N ARG A 440 5.13 -3.75 18.57
CA ARG A 440 4.37 -4.07 19.80
C ARG A 440 4.00 -2.78 20.53
N ALA A 441 4.78 -2.34 21.51
CA ALA A 441 4.56 -1.02 22.12
C ALA A 441 5.35 0.10 21.41
N GLY A 442 6.42 -0.25 20.68
CA GLY A 442 7.24 0.67 19.90
C GLY A 442 6.95 0.61 18.40
N THR A 443 7.78 1.28 17.61
CA THR A 443 7.72 1.22 16.15
C THR A 443 8.55 0.04 15.65
N GLY A 444 7.93 -0.87 14.91
CA GLY A 444 8.62 -1.97 14.26
C GLY A 444 8.56 -1.85 12.74
N THR A 445 9.69 -2.06 12.08
CA THR A 445 9.78 -2.09 10.61
C THR A 445 10.45 -3.38 10.13
N LEU A 446 9.82 -4.04 9.16
CA LEU A 446 10.37 -5.19 8.45
C LEU A 446 10.42 -4.89 6.94
N THR A 447 11.57 -5.03 6.32
CA THR A 447 11.70 -4.98 4.85
C THR A 447 12.25 -6.31 4.34
N ILE A 448 11.58 -6.88 3.33
CA ILE A 448 12.01 -8.09 2.63
C ILE A 448 12.18 -7.72 1.17
N SER A 449 13.41 -7.81 0.67
CA SER A 449 13.78 -7.30 -0.65
C SER A 449 14.72 -8.22 -1.44
N ASN A 450 14.74 -8.02 -2.75
CA ASN A 450 15.72 -8.61 -3.67
C ASN A 450 15.89 -10.15 -3.56
N GLY A 451 14.81 -10.90 -3.28
CA GLY A 451 14.85 -12.35 -3.15
C GLY A 451 15.01 -12.88 -1.72
N GLY A 452 14.97 -12.01 -0.71
CA GLY A 452 14.97 -12.40 0.69
C GLY A 452 13.70 -13.17 1.10
N ALA A 453 13.79 -14.03 2.10
CA ALA A 453 12.67 -14.86 2.55
C ALA A 453 12.49 -14.83 4.07
N VAL A 454 11.26 -14.58 4.52
CA VAL A 454 10.85 -14.70 5.93
C VAL A 454 9.80 -15.80 6.05
N ASN A 455 10.05 -16.75 6.95
CA ASN A 455 9.10 -17.79 7.31
C ASN A 455 8.73 -17.63 8.79
N SER A 456 7.45 -17.57 9.09
CA SER A 456 6.90 -17.42 10.45
C SER A 456 5.73 -18.38 10.65
N VAL A 457 5.33 -18.61 11.90
CA VAL A 457 4.11 -19.39 12.19
C VAL A 457 2.90 -18.47 12.27
N LEU A 458 2.87 -17.57 13.25
CA LEU A 458 1.77 -16.64 13.49
C LEU A 458 2.32 -15.22 13.57
N SER A 459 1.71 -14.31 12.82
CA SER A 459 2.28 -12.98 12.59
C SER A 459 1.32 -11.86 12.95
N TYR A 460 1.87 -10.84 13.60
CA TYR A 460 1.17 -9.63 14.02
C TYR A 460 1.94 -8.40 13.51
N LEU A 461 1.20 -7.47 12.93
CA LEU A 461 1.70 -6.19 12.46
C LEU A 461 0.90 -5.08 13.12
N GLY A 462 1.56 -4.24 13.93
CA GLY A 462 0.94 -3.17 14.68
C GLY A 462 0.04 -3.67 15.81
N ASN A 463 0.64 -4.27 16.85
CA ASN A 463 -0.03 -4.79 18.03
C ASN A 463 0.10 -3.81 19.19
N TYR A 464 -0.92 -2.98 19.46
CA TYR A 464 -0.91 -1.81 20.36
C TYR A 464 -0.20 -0.54 19.85
N SER A 465 0.71 -0.64 18.87
CA SER A 465 1.45 0.48 18.30
C SER A 465 1.61 0.34 16.78
N ALA A 466 2.53 1.10 16.18
CA ALA A 466 2.80 1.10 14.75
C ALA A 466 3.73 -0.05 14.33
N GLY A 467 3.26 -0.86 13.38
CA GLY A 467 4.05 -1.90 12.73
C GLY A 467 3.96 -1.78 11.22
N THR A 468 5.11 -1.74 10.54
CA THR A 468 5.19 -1.65 9.08
C THR A 468 5.99 -2.81 8.49
N ALA A 469 5.47 -3.41 7.43
CA ALA A 469 6.15 -4.44 6.65
C ALA A 469 6.10 -4.13 5.15
N VAL A 470 7.23 -4.29 4.47
CA VAL A 470 7.33 -4.15 3.00
C VAL A 470 7.92 -5.42 2.42
N VAL A 471 7.24 -6.02 1.45
CA VAL A 471 7.72 -7.16 0.67
C VAL A 471 7.83 -6.72 -0.78
N THR A 472 9.06 -6.55 -1.26
CA THR A 472 9.35 -5.93 -2.56
C THR A 472 10.41 -6.67 -3.36
N GLY A 473 10.33 -6.60 -4.69
CA GLY A 473 11.29 -7.23 -5.59
C GLY A 473 10.99 -8.70 -5.88
N ALA A 474 11.38 -9.13 -7.08
CA ALA A 474 11.14 -10.49 -7.55
C ALA A 474 11.79 -11.52 -6.63
N GLY A 475 11.03 -12.57 -6.29
CA GLY A 475 11.48 -13.66 -5.43
C GLY A 475 11.42 -13.38 -3.93
N SER A 476 11.14 -12.14 -3.51
CA SER A 476 10.97 -11.81 -2.08
C SER A 476 9.70 -12.44 -1.53
N THR A 477 9.79 -13.14 -0.40
CA THR A 477 8.65 -13.87 0.18
C THR A 477 8.49 -13.67 1.68
N TRP A 478 7.22 -13.61 2.10
CA TRP A 478 6.83 -13.79 3.51
C TRP A 478 5.78 -14.90 3.62
N ASN A 479 6.15 -16.01 4.25
CA ASN A 479 5.25 -17.14 4.49
C ASN A 479 4.93 -17.24 5.98
N SER A 480 3.71 -16.88 6.37
CA SER A 480 3.16 -17.18 7.70
C SER A 480 2.37 -18.49 7.60
N SER A 481 2.74 -19.55 8.34
CA SER A 481 2.02 -20.84 8.21
C SER A 481 0.64 -20.85 8.87
N SER A 482 0.29 -19.82 9.66
CA SER A 482 -0.98 -19.63 10.35
C SER A 482 -1.61 -18.28 9.96
N ALA A 483 -2.26 -17.58 10.88
CA ALA A 483 -2.88 -16.29 10.63
C ALA A 483 -1.84 -15.15 10.49
N LEU A 484 -2.21 -14.15 9.69
CA LEU A 484 -1.53 -12.86 9.61
C LEU A 484 -2.52 -11.78 10.03
N TYR A 485 -2.21 -11.09 11.12
CA TYR A 485 -2.99 -9.98 11.64
C TYR A 485 -2.31 -8.65 11.34
N VAL A 486 -3.05 -7.72 10.74
CA VAL A 486 -2.60 -6.36 10.40
C VAL A 486 -3.51 -5.37 11.12
N GLY A 487 -2.95 -4.64 12.09
CA GLY A 487 -3.69 -3.78 13.02
C GLY A 487 -4.40 -4.61 14.09
N VAL A 488 -3.84 -4.63 15.30
CA VAL A 488 -4.30 -5.48 16.41
C VAL A 488 -4.28 -4.72 17.73
N SER A 489 -5.26 -5.02 18.59
CA SER A 489 -5.48 -4.35 19.87
C SER A 489 -5.86 -2.87 19.72
N GLY A 490 -6.50 -2.28 20.74
CA GLY A 490 -6.87 -0.87 20.70
C GLY A 490 -5.65 0.03 20.47
N GLY A 491 -5.71 0.91 19.46
CA GLY A 491 -4.62 1.81 19.09
C GLY A 491 -3.54 1.23 18.17
N GLY A 492 -3.57 -0.08 17.87
CA GLY A 492 -2.60 -0.71 16.97
C GLY A 492 -2.80 -0.29 15.51
N VAL A 493 -1.72 0.06 14.83
CA VAL A 493 -1.69 0.46 13.42
C VAL A 493 -0.74 -0.45 12.65
N GLY A 494 -1.29 -1.37 11.85
CA GLY A 494 -0.51 -2.27 11.00
C GLY A 494 -0.57 -1.85 9.54
N THR A 495 0.58 -1.81 8.87
CA THR A 495 0.68 -1.50 7.43
C THR A 495 1.56 -2.50 6.71
N LEU A 496 0.99 -3.25 5.75
CA LEU A 496 1.72 -4.16 4.88
C LEU A 496 1.65 -3.68 3.43
N THR A 497 2.81 -3.53 2.79
CA THR A 497 2.91 -3.24 1.36
C THR A 497 3.58 -4.40 0.64
N ILE A 498 2.95 -4.88 -0.43
CA ILE A 498 3.43 -5.96 -1.29
C ILE A 498 3.55 -5.40 -2.69
N GLN A 499 4.78 -5.26 -3.19
CA GLN A 499 5.04 -4.58 -4.47
C GLN A 499 6.18 -5.21 -5.26
N GLY A 500 6.35 -4.82 -6.52
CA GLY A 500 7.50 -5.22 -7.36
C GLY A 500 7.72 -6.73 -7.49
N GLY A 501 6.67 -7.54 -7.51
CA GLY A 501 6.74 -9.01 -7.59
C GLY A 501 6.90 -9.74 -6.26
N GLY A 502 6.84 -9.03 -5.13
CA GLY A 502 6.85 -9.61 -3.78
C GLY A 502 5.63 -10.49 -3.50
N LYS A 503 5.78 -11.52 -2.68
CA LYS A 503 4.72 -12.50 -2.40
C LYS A 503 4.53 -12.72 -0.90
N VAL A 504 3.28 -12.69 -0.44
CA VAL A 504 2.90 -13.00 0.94
C VAL A 504 1.88 -14.13 0.95
N LYS A 505 2.07 -15.09 1.86
CA LYS A 505 1.13 -16.19 2.04
C LYS A 505 0.84 -16.42 3.53
N ASN A 506 -0.43 -16.69 3.83
CA ASN A 506 -0.90 -17.09 5.15
C ASN A 506 -2.16 -17.95 5.08
N THR A 507 -2.56 -18.53 6.22
CA THR A 507 -3.78 -19.32 6.31
C THR A 507 -5.01 -18.41 6.37
N VAL A 508 -5.10 -17.52 7.38
CA VAL A 508 -6.21 -16.58 7.57
C VAL A 508 -5.67 -15.16 7.64
N GLY A 509 -6.28 -14.21 6.93
CA GLY A 509 -5.89 -12.79 6.92
C GLY A 509 -6.87 -11.93 7.70
N HIS A 510 -6.38 -11.08 8.60
CA HIS A 510 -7.21 -10.15 9.36
C HIS A 510 -6.67 -8.73 9.28
N LEU A 511 -7.49 -7.78 8.82
CA LEU A 511 -7.20 -6.34 8.85
C LEU A 511 -8.13 -5.66 9.85
N GLY A 512 -7.56 -4.84 10.73
CA GLY A 512 -8.33 -4.16 11.78
C GLY A 512 -8.98 -5.17 12.72
N ASN A 513 -8.17 -5.99 13.38
CA ASN A 513 -8.64 -7.16 14.13
C ASN A 513 -9.48 -6.79 15.37
N SER A 514 -9.13 -5.69 16.04
CA SER A 514 -9.72 -5.27 17.32
C SER A 514 -10.38 -3.90 17.22
N VAL A 515 -11.33 -3.61 18.11
CA VAL A 515 -11.95 -2.27 18.21
C VAL A 515 -10.85 -1.21 18.40
N GLY A 516 -10.91 -0.13 17.62
CA GLY A 516 -9.92 0.96 17.66
C GLY A 516 -8.56 0.64 17.02
N SER A 517 -8.39 -0.53 16.39
CA SER A 517 -7.20 -0.85 15.57
C SER A 517 -7.41 -0.48 14.11
N THR A 518 -6.32 -0.20 13.39
CA THR A 518 -6.31 0.08 11.95
C THR A 518 -5.35 -0.88 11.24
N GLY A 519 -5.86 -1.62 10.26
CA GLY A 519 -5.06 -2.52 9.42
C GLY A 519 -5.12 -2.12 7.96
N THR A 520 -3.98 -1.85 7.34
CA THR A 520 -3.88 -1.47 5.92
C THR A 520 -2.99 -2.46 5.17
N VAL A 521 -3.49 -3.00 4.07
CA VAL A 521 -2.70 -3.80 3.12
C VAL A 521 -2.80 -3.20 1.73
N THR A 522 -1.65 -3.02 1.08
CA THR A 522 -1.55 -2.63 -0.34
C THR A 522 -0.86 -3.74 -1.12
N VAL A 523 -1.48 -4.18 -2.22
CA VAL A 523 -0.90 -5.14 -3.18
C VAL A 523 -0.82 -4.43 -4.52
N ASP A 524 0.38 -4.02 -4.89
CA ASP A 524 0.61 -3.12 -6.01
C ASP A 524 1.63 -3.67 -7.01
N GLY A 525 1.29 -3.65 -8.29
CA GLY A 525 2.20 -4.03 -9.38
C GLY A 525 2.04 -5.48 -9.84
N ALA A 526 2.53 -5.74 -11.04
CA ALA A 526 2.50 -7.07 -11.65
C ALA A 526 3.25 -8.10 -10.79
N ASP A 527 2.74 -9.33 -10.77
CA ASP A 527 3.25 -10.48 -10.00
C ASP A 527 3.27 -10.33 -8.47
N SER A 528 2.93 -9.15 -7.94
CA SER A 528 2.73 -8.95 -6.52
C SER A 528 1.47 -9.65 -6.05
N SER A 529 1.60 -10.47 -5.01
CA SER A 529 0.48 -11.30 -4.58
C SER A 529 0.37 -11.51 -3.08
N TRP A 530 -0.87 -11.58 -2.63
CA TRP A 530 -1.24 -11.99 -1.28
C TRP A 530 -2.22 -13.16 -1.29
N ILE A 531 -1.80 -14.30 -0.75
CA ILE A 531 -2.57 -15.54 -0.79
C ILE A 531 -2.98 -15.95 0.61
N ASN A 532 -4.28 -15.97 0.85
CA ASN A 532 -4.91 -16.52 2.04
C ASN A 532 -5.48 -17.89 1.68
N SER A 533 -4.99 -18.98 2.27
CA SER A 533 -5.50 -20.32 1.96
C SER A 533 -6.86 -20.63 2.61
N SER A 534 -7.33 -19.76 3.49
CA SER A 534 -8.64 -19.77 4.14
C SER A 534 -9.27 -18.36 4.06
N ALA A 535 -10.02 -17.93 5.08
CA ALA A 535 -10.74 -16.67 5.09
C ALA A 535 -9.82 -15.42 5.09
N LEU A 536 -10.29 -14.37 4.43
CA LEU A 536 -9.77 -13.01 4.52
C LEU A 536 -10.85 -12.09 5.10
N SER A 537 -10.54 -11.42 6.20
CA SER A 537 -11.43 -10.48 6.88
C SER A 537 -10.85 -9.06 6.87
N VAL A 538 -11.55 -8.14 6.22
CA VAL A 538 -11.18 -6.71 6.12
C VAL A 538 -12.11 -5.88 7.00
N GLY A 539 -11.57 -5.24 8.03
CA GLY A 539 -12.38 -4.55 9.03
C GLY A 539 -13.06 -5.57 9.94
N THR A 540 -12.25 -6.35 10.66
CA THR A 540 -12.78 -7.47 11.47
C THR A 540 -13.61 -6.94 12.64
N SER A 541 -13.01 -6.13 13.52
CA SER A 541 -13.71 -5.38 14.57
C SER A 541 -13.29 -3.91 14.63
N GLY A 542 -12.17 -3.55 14.00
CA GLY A 542 -11.69 -2.18 13.80
C GLY A 542 -11.80 -1.74 12.35
N SER A 543 -10.91 -0.83 11.93
CA SER A 543 -10.83 -0.34 10.55
C SER A 543 -9.86 -1.19 9.73
N GLY A 544 -10.32 -1.73 8.60
CA GLY A 544 -9.49 -2.48 7.67
C GLY A 544 -9.56 -1.88 6.27
N THR A 545 -8.42 -1.71 5.62
CA THR A 545 -8.33 -1.23 4.23
C THR A 545 -7.45 -2.16 3.40
N LEU A 546 -7.98 -2.62 2.27
CA LEU A 546 -7.25 -3.39 1.27
C LEU A 546 -7.28 -2.65 -0.07
N ALA A 547 -6.10 -2.32 -0.60
CA ALA A 547 -5.94 -1.77 -1.94
C ALA A 547 -5.21 -2.76 -2.84
N ILE A 548 -5.75 -2.99 -4.04
CA ILE A 548 -5.17 -3.85 -5.08
C ILE A 548 -5.07 -3.03 -6.36
N SER A 549 -3.86 -2.82 -6.86
CA SER A 549 -3.60 -1.92 -7.99
C SER A 549 -2.51 -2.43 -8.92
N ASN A 550 -2.47 -1.85 -10.12
CA ASN A 550 -1.40 -2.02 -11.11
C ASN A 550 -1.04 -3.50 -11.44
N GLY A 551 -2.02 -4.40 -11.44
CA GLY A 551 -1.80 -5.84 -11.72
C GLY A 551 -1.58 -6.72 -10.49
N GLY A 552 -1.74 -6.17 -9.29
CA GLY A 552 -1.64 -6.93 -8.04
C GLY A 552 -2.75 -7.99 -7.91
N THR A 553 -2.47 -9.08 -7.19
CA THR A 553 -3.42 -10.20 -7.02
C THR A 553 -3.63 -10.58 -5.56
N VAL A 554 -4.88 -10.64 -5.11
CA VAL A 554 -5.27 -11.21 -3.82
C VAL A 554 -6.11 -12.47 -4.02
N LYS A 555 -5.80 -13.54 -3.29
CA LYS A 555 -6.59 -14.78 -3.28
C LYS A 555 -7.03 -15.13 -1.86
N SER A 556 -8.26 -15.64 -1.72
CA SER A 556 -8.83 -16.11 -0.45
C SER A 556 -9.75 -17.30 -0.67
N ALA A 557 -9.96 -18.15 0.35
CA ALA A 557 -11.00 -19.19 0.29
C ALA A 557 -12.40 -18.67 0.64
N GLY A 558 -12.48 -17.53 1.30
CA GLY A 558 -13.71 -16.79 1.61
C GLY A 558 -13.35 -15.35 1.96
N GLY A 559 -14.25 -14.41 1.67
CA GLY A 559 -14.03 -12.99 1.91
C GLY A 559 -15.09 -12.40 2.84
N THR A 560 -14.67 -11.61 3.82
CA THR A 560 -15.57 -10.82 4.66
C THR A 560 -15.06 -9.40 4.78
N VAL A 561 -15.92 -8.43 4.55
CA VAL A 561 -15.64 -7.00 4.70
C VAL A 561 -16.64 -6.46 5.73
N GLY A 562 -16.17 -5.80 6.79
CA GLY A 562 -17.03 -5.38 7.91
C GLY A 562 -17.58 -6.56 8.71
N ALA A 563 -16.70 -7.34 9.34
CA ALA A 563 -17.02 -8.66 9.89
C ALA A 563 -17.88 -8.61 11.17
N ALA A 564 -17.57 -7.70 12.10
CA ALA A 564 -18.29 -7.46 13.36
C ALA A 564 -19.02 -6.09 13.34
N ALA A 565 -19.91 -5.85 14.30
CA ALA A 565 -20.76 -4.64 14.34
C ALA A 565 -19.97 -3.31 14.35
N THR A 566 -18.80 -3.28 14.98
CA THR A 566 -17.89 -2.11 14.97
C THR A 566 -16.88 -2.12 13.84
N GLY A 567 -16.81 -3.23 13.09
CA GLY A 567 -15.89 -3.43 11.99
C GLY A 567 -16.25 -2.57 10.79
N THR A 568 -15.28 -1.81 10.29
CA THR A 568 -15.41 -1.04 9.05
C THR A 568 -14.36 -1.53 8.06
N GLY A 569 -14.80 -2.08 6.93
CA GLY A 569 -13.92 -2.60 5.90
C GLY A 569 -14.06 -1.84 4.59
N VAL A 570 -12.92 -1.50 3.98
CA VAL A 570 -12.87 -0.90 2.64
C VAL A 570 -11.94 -1.74 1.77
N VAL A 571 -12.44 -2.18 0.62
CA VAL A 571 -11.64 -2.87 -0.40
C VAL A 571 -11.73 -2.09 -1.69
N THR A 572 -10.58 -1.79 -2.30
CA THR A 572 -10.50 -1.15 -3.62
C THR A 572 -9.66 -2.02 -4.54
N VAL A 573 -10.23 -2.42 -5.67
CA VAL A 573 -9.57 -3.14 -6.75
C VAL A 573 -9.59 -2.24 -7.98
N ILE A 574 -8.43 -1.73 -8.37
CA ILE A 574 -8.33 -0.67 -9.39
C ILE A 574 -7.26 -0.96 -10.44
N GLY A 575 -7.58 -0.65 -11.70
CA GLY A 575 -6.66 -0.81 -12.82
C GLY A 575 -6.72 -2.21 -13.44
N ALA A 576 -6.32 -2.29 -14.70
CA ALA A 576 -6.30 -3.54 -15.45
C ALA A 576 -5.45 -4.62 -14.75
N ASN A 577 -5.93 -5.87 -14.79
CA ASN A 577 -5.30 -7.05 -14.20
C ASN A 577 -5.16 -7.04 -12.67
N SER A 578 -5.68 -6.02 -11.97
CA SER A 578 -5.79 -6.04 -10.52
C SER A 578 -6.96 -6.95 -10.11
N VAL A 579 -6.70 -7.98 -9.30
CA VAL A 579 -7.67 -9.04 -9.03
C VAL A 579 -7.82 -9.33 -7.54
N TRP A 580 -9.06 -9.46 -7.07
CA TRP A 580 -9.40 -10.23 -5.88
C TRP A 580 -10.23 -11.46 -6.24
N ALA A 581 -9.65 -12.65 -6.10
CA ALA A 581 -10.33 -13.92 -6.34
C ALA A 581 -10.59 -14.66 -5.02
N SER A 582 -11.86 -14.71 -4.60
CA SER A 582 -12.34 -15.59 -3.54
C SER A 582 -12.83 -16.91 -4.14
N SER A 583 -12.37 -18.06 -3.65
CA SER A 583 -12.89 -19.36 -4.10
C SER A 583 -14.15 -19.82 -3.37
N GLY A 584 -14.63 -19.02 -2.40
CA GLY A 584 -15.88 -19.21 -1.67
C GLY A 584 -16.65 -17.91 -1.62
N ASP A 585 -17.51 -17.76 -0.62
CA ASP A 585 -18.44 -16.64 -0.55
C ASP A 585 -17.77 -15.31 -0.19
N LEU A 586 -18.43 -14.22 -0.57
CA LEU A 586 -18.03 -12.86 -0.27
C LEU A 586 -19.14 -12.12 0.48
N TYR A 587 -18.87 -11.75 1.72
CA TYR A 587 -19.78 -10.99 2.57
C TYR A 587 -19.33 -9.53 2.68
N LEU A 588 -20.08 -8.60 2.11
CA LEU A 588 -19.90 -7.16 2.26
C LEU A 588 -20.89 -6.63 3.30
N GLY A 589 -20.39 -6.27 4.48
CA GLY A 589 -21.21 -5.83 5.60
C GLY A 589 -21.83 -7.06 6.23
N ASN A 590 -21.02 -7.89 6.88
CA ASN A 590 -21.51 -9.09 7.56
C ASN A 590 -22.34 -8.68 8.78
N LEU A 591 -21.72 -8.03 9.76
CA LEU A 591 -22.38 -7.40 10.91
C LEU A 591 -22.11 -5.89 10.97
N GLY A 592 -21.04 -5.42 10.32
CA GLY A 592 -20.60 -4.02 10.34
C GLY A 592 -20.82 -3.30 9.01
N THR A 593 -19.92 -2.38 8.70
CA THR A 593 -19.97 -1.54 7.49
C THR A 593 -18.90 -1.98 6.49
N ALA A 594 -19.29 -2.12 5.22
CA ALA A 594 -18.39 -2.48 4.14
C ALA A 594 -18.55 -1.59 2.92
N GLN A 595 -17.42 -1.33 2.27
CA GLN A 595 -17.35 -0.74 0.94
C GLN A 595 -16.42 -1.57 0.05
N LEU A 596 -16.94 -1.99 -1.11
CA LEU A 596 -16.16 -2.57 -2.20
C LEU A 596 -16.18 -1.64 -3.40
N ASN A 597 -15.01 -1.23 -3.88
CA ASN A 597 -14.84 -0.43 -5.08
C ASN A 597 -14.09 -1.26 -6.13
N VAL A 598 -14.72 -1.53 -7.26
CA VAL A 598 -14.12 -2.20 -8.42
C VAL A 598 -14.07 -1.20 -9.57
N LEU A 599 -12.87 -0.67 -9.84
CA LEU A 599 -12.71 0.56 -10.61
C LEU A 599 -11.73 0.37 -11.78
N ASN A 600 -11.97 1.07 -12.88
CA ASN A 600 -11.03 1.24 -13.99
C ASN A 600 -10.31 -0.05 -14.46
N GLY A 601 -11.03 -1.17 -14.62
CA GLY A 601 -10.45 -2.43 -15.09
C GLY A 601 -10.12 -3.47 -14.01
N GLY A 602 -10.40 -3.17 -12.74
CA GLY A 602 -10.24 -4.13 -11.64
C GLY A 602 -11.26 -5.28 -11.70
N ALA A 603 -10.91 -6.43 -11.12
CA ALA A 603 -11.78 -7.61 -11.14
C ALA A 603 -11.94 -8.27 -9.76
N VAL A 604 -13.18 -8.65 -9.44
CA VAL A 604 -13.53 -9.42 -8.24
C VAL A 604 -14.30 -10.67 -8.63
N SER A 605 -14.02 -11.81 -8.00
CA SER A 605 -14.80 -13.04 -8.18
C SER A 605 -15.02 -13.80 -6.87
N ASN A 606 -16.16 -14.49 -6.76
CA ASN A 606 -16.55 -15.33 -5.62
C ASN A 606 -17.57 -16.39 -6.04
N VAL A 607 -17.94 -17.28 -5.09
CA VAL A 607 -19.03 -18.23 -5.28
C VAL A 607 -20.37 -17.53 -5.12
N GLU A 608 -20.78 -17.21 -3.88
CA GLU A 608 -21.98 -16.43 -3.60
C GLU A 608 -21.63 -15.06 -3.01
N GLY A 609 -22.33 -14.02 -3.45
CA GLY A 609 -22.09 -12.64 -3.01
C GLY A 609 -23.21 -12.14 -2.11
N TYR A 610 -22.86 -11.49 -1.00
CA TYR A 610 -23.82 -10.85 -0.10
C TYR A 610 -23.43 -9.39 0.14
N VAL A 611 -24.39 -8.48 -0.01
CA VAL A 611 -24.22 -7.04 0.25
C VAL A 611 -25.23 -6.61 1.31
N GLY A 612 -24.80 -6.41 2.55
CA GLY A 612 -25.66 -6.21 3.71
C GLY A 612 -26.29 -7.53 4.17
N TYR A 613 -25.55 -8.30 4.97
CA TYR A 613 -25.90 -9.68 5.32
C TYR A 613 -26.81 -9.75 6.56
N ASN A 614 -26.33 -9.41 7.77
CA ASN A 614 -27.12 -9.49 9.02
C ASN A 614 -27.89 -8.19 9.34
N PRO A 615 -28.86 -8.21 10.29
CA PRO A 615 -29.52 -7.00 10.78
C PRO A 615 -28.55 -5.93 11.28
N GLY A 616 -28.81 -4.67 10.93
CA GLY A 616 -27.98 -3.52 11.31
C GLY A 616 -26.69 -3.34 10.49
N SER A 617 -26.29 -4.33 9.68
CA SER A 617 -25.14 -4.23 8.80
C SER A 617 -25.41 -3.33 7.59
N THR A 618 -24.35 -2.75 7.01
CA THR A 618 -24.41 -1.98 5.76
C THR A 618 -23.33 -2.44 4.80
N GLY A 619 -23.74 -2.95 3.64
CA GLY A 619 -22.86 -3.30 2.53
C GLY A 619 -23.04 -2.33 1.37
N THR A 620 -21.94 -1.83 0.81
CA THR A 620 -21.94 -1.02 -0.41
C THR A 620 -20.93 -1.57 -1.41
N ALA A 621 -21.34 -1.65 -2.68
CA ALA A 621 -20.48 -2.07 -3.78
C ALA A 621 -20.64 -1.12 -4.97
N ILE A 622 -19.52 -0.74 -5.57
CA ILE A 622 -19.44 0.08 -6.78
C ILE A 622 -18.62 -0.68 -7.81
N VAL A 623 -19.19 -0.92 -8.98
CA VAL A 623 -18.48 -1.46 -10.15
C VAL A 623 -18.54 -0.42 -11.26
N ASP A 624 -17.45 0.33 -11.42
CA ASP A 624 -17.39 1.53 -12.28
C ASP A 624 -16.22 1.47 -13.26
N GLY A 625 -16.49 1.87 -14.50
CA GLY A 625 -15.48 2.00 -15.56
C GLY A 625 -15.34 0.76 -16.44
N ALA A 626 -14.90 0.99 -17.68
CA ALA A 626 -14.72 -0.07 -18.66
C ALA A 626 -13.71 -1.13 -18.18
N GLY A 627 -14.07 -2.40 -18.37
CA GLY A 627 -13.27 -3.55 -17.94
C GLY A 627 -13.37 -3.89 -16.46
N SER A 628 -13.99 -3.05 -15.62
CA SER A 628 -14.26 -3.39 -14.22
C SER A 628 -15.30 -4.50 -14.14
N SER A 629 -15.04 -5.55 -13.37
CA SER A 629 -15.93 -6.71 -13.30
C SER A 629 -16.10 -7.29 -11.90
N TRP A 630 -17.34 -7.66 -11.54
CA TRP A 630 -17.62 -8.52 -10.39
C TRP A 630 -18.41 -9.76 -10.81
N ALA A 631 -17.81 -10.95 -10.67
CA ALA A 631 -18.42 -12.22 -11.04
C ALA A 631 -18.70 -13.13 -9.82
N SER A 632 -19.97 -13.39 -9.55
CA SER A 632 -20.42 -14.45 -8.64
C SER A 632 -20.81 -15.69 -9.44
N SER A 633 -20.18 -16.84 -9.19
CA SER A 633 -20.51 -18.06 -9.94
C SER A 633 -21.87 -18.67 -9.55
N ALA A 634 -22.37 -18.36 -8.35
CA ALA A 634 -23.70 -18.70 -7.86
C ALA A 634 -24.58 -17.44 -7.81
N GLY A 635 -25.28 -17.20 -6.69
CA GLY A 635 -26.17 -16.04 -6.52
C GLY A 635 -25.46 -14.76 -6.07
N LEU A 636 -26.21 -13.65 -6.09
CA LEU A 636 -25.83 -12.38 -5.49
C LEU A 636 -27.02 -11.80 -4.74
N THR A 637 -26.89 -11.53 -3.45
CA THR A 637 -27.94 -10.94 -2.63
C THR A 637 -27.60 -9.52 -2.22
N ILE A 638 -28.49 -8.58 -2.49
CA ILE A 638 -28.39 -7.16 -2.13
C ILE A 638 -29.44 -6.86 -1.05
N GLY A 639 -28.98 -6.82 0.20
CA GLY A 639 -29.82 -6.76 1.40
C GLY A 639 -30.42 -8.13 1.70
N LEU A 640 -29.74 -8.96 2.50
CA LEU A 640 -30.33 -10.21 3.01
C LEU A 640 -31.23 -9.89 4.22
N ASP A 641 -30.61 -9.50 5.35
CA ASP A 641 -31.26 -8.93 6.54
C ASP A 641 -30.82 -7.48 6.82
N GLY A 642 -29.69 -7.07 6.23
CA GLY A 642 -29.09 -5.74 6.39
C GLY A 642 -29.49 -4.74 5.30
N LYS A 643 -28.69 -3.67 5.17
CA LYS A 643 -28.80 -2.69 4.09
C LYS A 643 -27.74 -2.97 3.01
N GLY A 644 -28.18 -3.27 1.80
CA GLY A 644 -27.30 -3.51 0.66
C GLY A 644 -27.51 -2.50 -0.46
N THR A 645 -26.42 -1.95 -0.99
CA THR A 645 -26.44 -1.11 -2.20
C THR A 645 -25.39 -1.58 -3.19
N LEU A 646 -25.80 -1.85 -4.43
CA LEU A 646 -24.91 -2.09 -5.57
C LEU A 646 -25.13 -1.02 -6.62
N THR A 647 -24.05 -0.38 -7.07
CA THR A 647 -24.06 0.57 -8.19
C THR A 647 -23.18 0.07 -9.32
N ILE A 648 -23.74 0.00 -10.53
CA ILE A 648 -23.03 -0.44 -11.74
C ILE A 648 -23.06 0.68 -12.76
N SER A 649 -21.90 1.21 -13.12
CA SER A 649 -21.79 2.43 -13.93
C SER A 649 -20.60 2.44 -14.88
N LYS A 650 -20.64 3.35 -15.85
CA LYS A 650 -19.58 3.64 -16.84
C LYS A 650 -19.01 2.38 -17.52
N GLY A 651 -19.87 1.43 -17.89
CA GLY A 651 -19.45 0.19 -18.54
C GLY A 651 -18.88 -0.88 -17.61
N GLY A 652 -18.94 -0.72 -16.29
CA GLY A 652 -18.68 -1.79 -15.34
C GLY A 652 -19.66 -2.95 -15.51
N ALA A 653 -19.21 -4.17 -15.24
CA ALA A 653 -19.99 -5.39 -15.45
C ALA A 653 -20.15 -6.23 -14.17
N VAL A 654 -21.37 -6.63 -13.85
CA VAL A 654 -21.65 -7.60 -12.79
C VAL A 654 -22.33 -8.82 -13.39
N SER A 655 -21.85 -10.01 -13.03
CA SER A 655 -22.46 -11.27 -13.43
C SER A 655 -22.76 -12.16 -12.24
N ALA A 656 -23.96 -12.73 -12.20
CA ALA A 656 -24.35 -13.79 -11.27
C ALA A 656 -24.76 -15.04 -12.06
N GLY A 657 -24.17 -16.19 -11.74
CA GLY A 657 -24.56 -17.48 -12.33
C GLY A 657 -25.99 -17.91 -11.95
N GLY A 658 -26.50 -17.41 -10.83
CA GLY A 658 -27.86 -17.64 -10.33
C GLY A 658 -28.77 -16.40 -10.37
N ILE A 659 -29.69 -16.35 -9.41
CA ILE A 659 -30.61 -15.23 -9.20
C ILE A 659 -29.90 -14.11 -8.43
N VAL A 660 -30.20 -12.87 -8.79
CA VAL A 660 -29.89 -11.69 -7.97
C VAL A 660 -31.09 -11.41 -7.06
N THR A 661 -30.93 -11.58 -5.75
CA THR A 661 -31.99 -11.31 -4.77
C THR A 661 -31.85 -9.91 -4.22
N ILE A 662 -32.93 -9.13 -4.15
CA ILE A 662 -32.94 -7.78 -3.58
C ILE A 662 -33.90 -7.73 -2.38
N ALA A 663 -33.40 -7.29 -1.23
CA ALA A 663 -34.16 -7.16 0.02
C ALA A 663 -34.87 -8.47 0.41
N SER A 664 -34.08 -9.52 0.69
CA SER A 664 -34.54 -10.90 0.85
C SER A 664 -35.56 -11.08 1.97
N HIS A 665 -35.24 -10.61 3.18
CA HIS A 665 -36.09 -10.80 4.36
C HIS A 665 -36.78 -9.51 4.82
N VAL A 666 -37.80 -9.68 5.65
CA VAL A 666 -38.55 -8.56 6.25
C VAL A 666 -37.62 -7.63 7.02
N GLY A 667 -37.73 -6.33 6.78
CA GLY A 667 -36.91 -5.30 7.44
C GLY A 667 -35.54 -5.04 6.79
N SER A 668 -35.12 -5.87 5.83
CA SER A 668 -33.93 -5.61 5.01
C SER A 668 -34.18 -4.50 3.99
N VAL A 669 -33.11 -3.86 3.51
CA VAL A 669 -33.17 -2.87 2.43
C VAL A 669 -32.17 -3.26 1.35
N GLY A 670 -32.62 -3.33 0.10
CA GLY A 670 -31.80 -3.66 -1.05
C GLY A 670 -31.96 -2.61 -2.14
N THR A 671 -30.85 -2.13 -2.71
CA THR A 671 -30.89 -1.15 -3.82
C THR A 671 -29.89 -1.52 -4.91
N LEU A 672 -30.39 -1.68 -6.13
CA LEU A 672 -29.59 -1.80 -7.34
C LEU A 672 -29.68 -0.51 -8.15
N ASN A 673 -28.54 0.13 -8.39
CA ASN A 673 -28.45 1.31 -9.25
C ASN A 673 -27.75 0.93 -10.56
N ILE A 674 -28.39 1.25 -11.69
CA ILE A 674 -27.77 1.25 -13.01
C ILE A 674 -27.52 2.70 -13.40
N GLY A 675 -26.24 3.07 -13.50
CA GLY A 675 -25.82 4.47 -13.62
C GLY A 675 -25.68 5.13 -12.24
N GLY A 676 -26.26 6.31 -12.06
CA GLY A 676 -26.23 7.06 -10.81
C GLY A 676 -27.21 6.52 -9.76
N ALA A 677 -27.01 6.88 -8.49
CA ALA A 677 -27.99 6.62 -7.45
C ALA A 677 -29.20 7.56 -7.60
N ALA A 678 -30.35 7.20 -7.01
CA ALA A 678 -31.51 8.10 -6.96
C ALA A 678 -31.15 9.44 -6.27
N GLY A 679 -31.62 10.55 -6.85
CA GLY A 679 -31.32 11.91 -6.36
C GLY A 679 -29.93 12.45 -6.74
N THR A 680 -29.12 11.67 -7.46
CA THR A 680 -27.82 12.11 -8.02
C THR A 680 -27.92 12.36 -9.52
N ALA A 681 -26.91 12.98 -10.13
CA ALA A 681 -26.86 13.17 -11.57
C ALA A 681 -26.80 11.81 -12.32
N PRO A 682 -27.41 11.70 -13.51
CA PRO A 682 -27.33 10.48 -14.30
C PRO A 682 -25.88 10.18 -14.72
N ILE A 683 -25.51 8.90 -14.68
CA ILE A 683 -24.19 8.40 -15.06
C ILE A 683 -24.34 7.36 -16.17
N ALA A 684 -23.38 7.23 -17.08
CA ALA A 684 -23.38 6.15 -18.06
C ALA A 684 -23.65 4.78 -17.38
N PRO A 685 -24.52 3.93 -17.95
CA PRO A 685 -24.92 2.70 -17.31
C PRO A 685 -23.77 1.68 -17.28
N GLY A 686 -23.81 0.78 -16.31
CA GLY A 686 -23.08 -0.49 -16.37
C GLY A 686 -24.00 -1.62 -16.82
N MET A 687 -23.49 -2.86 -16.81
CA MET A 687 -24.23 -4.05 -17.24
C MET A 687 -24.41 -5.04 -16.09
N LEU A 688 -25.62 -5.58 -15.96
CA LEU A 688 -25.92 -6.73 -15.11
C LEU A 688 -26.28 -7.92 -16.00
N SER A 689 -25.63 -9.06 -15.77
CA SER A 689 -25.98 -10.35 -16.35
C SER A 689 -26.36 -11.32 -15.24
N ALA A 690 -27.65 -11.66 -15.13
CA ALA A 690 -28.15 -12.60 -14.12
C ALA A 690 -29.25 -13.47 -14.74
N THR A 691 -29.53 -14.62 -14.12
CA THR A 691 -30.65 -15.47 -14.55
C THR A 691 -31.99 -14.74 -14.40
N ALA A 692 -32.17 -14.07 -13.27
CA ALA A 692 -33.29 -13.20 -12.95
C ALA A 692 -32.90 -12.28 -11.80
N VAL A 693 -33.70 -11.24 -11.58
CA VAL A 693 -33.70 -10.40 -10.38
C VAL A 693 -34.99 -10.67 -9.60
N GLN A 694 -34.87 -11.07 -8.35
CA GLN A 694 -36.01 -11.39 -7.49
C GLN A 694 -36.04 -10.49 -6.26
N PHE A 695 -37.13 -9.77 -6.06
CA PHE A 695 -37.39 -9.06 -4.81
C PHE A 695 -37.88 -10.04 -3.74
N GLY A 696 -37.36 -9.89 -2.53
CA GLY A 696 -37.80 -10.61 -1.34
C GLY A 696 -38.90 -9.87 -0.57
N ALA A 697 -38.97 -10.12 0.73
CA ALA A 697 -39.98 -9.55 1.64
C ALA A 697 -39.58 -8.19 2.25
N GLY A 698 -38.36 -7.71 1.99
CA GLY A 698 -37.87 -6.41 2.46
C GLY A 698 -38.18 -5.25 1.50
N THR A 699 -37.60 -4.09 1.78
CA THR A 699 -37.74 -2.90 0.92
C THR A 699 -36.70 -2.91 -0.18
N GLY A 700 -37.08 -3.34 -1.38
CA GLY A 700 -36.20 -3.43 -2.54
C GLY A 700 -36.47 -2.37 -3.60
N ALA A 701 -35.41 -1.81 -4.19
CA ALA A 701 -35.52 -0.88 -5.32
C ALA A 701 -34.49 -1.16 -6.44
N ILE A 702 -34.90 -0.98 -7.69
CA ILE A 702 -34.03 -0.84 -8.86
C ILE A 702 -34.16 0.58 -9.39
N ASN A 703 -33.04 1.29 -9.51
CA ASN A 703 -32.99 2.65 -10.03
C ASN A 703 -32.26 2.68 -11.39
N PHE A 704 -32.96 3.13 -12.42
CA PHE A 704 -32.40 3.48 -13.71
C PHE A 704 -32.22 5.00 -13.76
N ASN A 705 -31.00 5.45 -13.48
CA ASN A 705 -30.64 6.86 -13.53
C ASN A 705 -29.37 7.01 -14.37
N HIS A 706 -29.54 6.92 -15.69
CA HIS A 706 -28.40 6.81 -16.58
C HIS A 706 -28.49 7.70 -17.81
N THR A 707 -27.36 7.86 -18.51
CA THR A 707 -27.27 8.64 -19.76
C THR A 707 -27.43 7.79 -21.03
N GLY A 708 -27.64 6.47 -20.89
CA GLY A 708 -27.84 5.57 -22.03
C GLY A 708 -29.08 5.91 -22.85
N ALA A 709 -28.93 5.95 -24.17
CA ALA A 709 -30.02 6.25 -25.11
C ALA A 709 -30.82 5.02 -25.56
N ASN A 710 -30.31 3.81 -25.34
CA ASN A 710 -30.93 2.53 -25.69
C ASN A 710 -30.41 1.42 -24.75
N TYR A 711 -30.42 1.67 -23.44
CA TYR A 711 -29.90 0.71 -22.47
C TYR A 711 -30.83 -0.50 -22.37
N THR A 712 -30.34 -1.71 -22.65
CA THR A 712 -31.15 -2.93 -22.55
C THR A 712 -30.93 -3.60 -21.21
N PHE A 713 -32.02 -3.87 -20.49
CA PHE A 713 -32.00 -4.66 -19.27
C PHE A 713 -32.76 -5.97 -19.53
N ALA A 714 -32.00 -7.06 -19.67
CA ALA A 714 -32.50 -8.34 -20.15
C ALA A 714 -32.82 -9.37 -19.05
N SER A 715 -32.54 -9.06 -17.78
CA SER A 715 -32.87 -9.94 -16.66
C SER A 715 -34.36 -9.82 -16.33
N ALA A 716 -35.07 -10.94 -16.24
CA ALA A 716 -36.45 -10.96 -15.75
C ALA A 716 -36.52 -10.46 -14.30
N ILE A 717 -37.58 -9.72 -13.96
CA ILE A 717 -37.79 -9.15 -12.62
C ILE A 717 -39.02 -9.79 -11.98
N GLY A 718 -38.93 -10.17 -10.70
CA GLY A 718 -40.03 -10.76 -9.93
C GLY A 718 -40.16 -10.18 -8.51
N GLY A 719 -41.33 -10.37 -7.89
CA GLY A 719 -41.61 -9.97 -6.49
C GLY A 719 -42.17 -8.56 -6.31
N ALA A 720 -42.29 -8.12 -5.05
CA ALA A 720 -43.02 -6.90 -4.65
C ALA A 720 -42.09 -5.70 -4.33
N GLY A 721 -41.14 -5.40 -5.21
CA GLY A 721 -40.20 -4.28 -5.07
C GLY A 721 -40.66 -2.98 -5.74
N THR A 722 -39.72 -2.07 -6.02
CA THR A 722 -39.99 -0.86 -6.80
C THR A 722 -39.00 -0.72 -7.94
N ILE A 723 -39.50 -0.40 -9.13
CA ILE A 723 -38.67 0.01 -10.27
C ILE A 723 -38.81 1.52 -10.42
N ASN A 724 -37.69 2.25 -10.50
CA ASN A 724 -37.67 3.69 -10.71
C ASN A 724 -36.91 4.02 -11.99
N GLN A 725 -37.64 4.49 -13.01
CA GLN A 725 -37.07 5.14 -14.18
C GLN A 725 -36.94 6.64 -13.90
N ILE A 726 -35.70 7.11 -13.83
CA ILE A 726 -35.35 8.48 -13.43
C ILE A 726 -34.77 9.28 -14.60
N ALA A 727 -33.88 8.65 -15.39
CA ALA A 727 -33.23 9.29 -16.52
C ALA A 727 -32.74 8.26 -17.55
N GLY A 728 -32.56 8.72 -18.79
CA GLY A 728 -32.13 7.89 -19.92
C GLY A 728 -33.28 7.07 -20.51
N THR A 729 -32.94 6.24 -21.49
CA THR A 729 -33.89 5.34 -22.17
C THR A 729 -33.54 3.88 -21.86
N THR A 730 -34.42 3.22 -21.11
CA THR A 730 -34.30 1.82 -20.69
C THR A 730 -35.23 0.95 -21.52
N ASN A 731 -34.73 -0.16 -22.05
CA ASN A 731 -35.48 -1.18 -22.76
C ASN A 731 -35.54 -2.46 -21.91
N LEU A 732 -36.73 -2.78 -21.39
CA LEU A 732 -37.01 -4.02 -20.69
C LEU A 732 -37.51 -5.06 -21.68
N THR A 733 -36.72 -6.12 -21.91
CA THR A 733 -37.01 -7.12 -22.94
C THR A 733 -37.51 -8.45 -22.37
N ALA A 734 -37.31 -8.70 -21.08
CA ALA A 734 -37.66 -9.97 -20.44
C ALA A 734 -39.13 -10.02 -19.99
N ASP A 735 -39.67 -11.23 -19.88
CA ASP A 735 -40.93 -11.47 -19.18
C ASP A 735 -40.72 -11.28 -17.67
N SER A 736 -41.27 -10.19 -17.14
CA SER A 736 -41.28 -9.83 -15.72
C SER A 736 -42.71 -9.81 -15.18
N SER A 737 -43.60 -10.66 -15.72
CA SER A 737 -44.98 -10.84 -15.23
C SER A 737 -45.07 -11.23 -13.76
N GLY A 738 -43.99 -11.81 -13.20
CA GLY A 738 -43.85 -12.08 -11.78
C GLY A 738 -43.55 -10.87 -10.89
N PHE A 739 -43.30 -9.68 -11.46
CA PHE A 739 -43.12 -8.43 -10.72
C PHE A 739 -44.48 -7.81 -10.40
N THR A 740 -44.80 -7.71 -9.10
CA THR A 740 -46.09 -7.20 -8.58
C THR A 740 -45.96 -5.82 -7.93
N GLY A 741 -44.73 -5.28 -7.92
CA GLY A 741 -44.43 -3.96 -7.39
C GLY A 741 -44.87 -2.82 -8.30
N VAL A 742 -44.66 -1.58 -7.84
CA VAL A 742 -44.94 -0.37 -8.63
C VAL A 742 -43.73 -0.01 -9.48
N THR A 743 -44.00 0.45 -10.70
CA THR A 743 -43.01 1.00 -11.62
C THR A 743 -43.21 2.52 -11.74
N ASN A 744 -42.28 3.32 -11.21
CA ASN A 744 -42.35 4.77 -11.20
C ASN A 744 -41.51 5.38 -12.33
N LEU A 745 -42.11 6.27 -13.13
CA LEU A 745 -41.46 7.01 -14.21
C LEU A 745 -41.47 8.50 -13.89
N SER A 746 -40.41 8.97 -13.23
CA SER A 746 -40.23 10.39 -12.89
C SER A 746 -39.46 11.17 -13.95
N GLY A 747 -38.77 10.49 -14.86
CA GLY A 747 -38.07 11.10 -16.00
C GLY A 747 -37.50 10.04 -16.95
N GLY A 748 -36.98 10.46 -18.11
CA GLY A 748 -36.48 9.55 -19.14
C GLY A 748 -37.59 8.70 -19.80
N ARG A 749 -37.20 7.65 -20.53
CA ARG A 749 -38.12 6.70 -21.20
C ARG A 749 -37.91 5.28 -20.66
N LEU A 750 -39.00 4.59 -20.32
CA LEU A 750 -39.03 3.14 -20.11
C LEU A 750 -39.80 2.49 -21.25
N ALA A 751 -39.11 1.77 -22.13
CA ALA A 751 -39.71 0.93 -23.15
C ALA A 751 -39.90 -0.50 -22.61
N VAL A 752 -41.15 -0.92 -22.43
CA VAL A 752 -41.52 -2.27 -22.03
C VAL A 752 -41.77 -3.08 -23.30
N ASN A 753 -40.82 -3.91 -23.68
CA ASN A 753 -40.91 -4.81 -24.85
C ASN A 753 -41.06 -6.29 -24.44
N GLY A 754 -40.89 -6.60 -23.15
CA GLY A 754 -41.29 -7.85 -22.52
C GLY A 754 -42.65 -7.73 -21.83
N SER A 755 -42.74 -8.13 -20.56
CA SER A 755 -43.99 -8.05 -19.79
C SER A 755 -43.75 -7.55 -18.37
N LEU A 756 -44.62 -6.64 -17.91
CA LEU A 756 -44.83 -6.18 -16.55
C LEU A 756 -46.32 -6.31 -16.19
N ALA A 757 -46.98 -7.37 -16.68
CA ALA A 757 -48.43 -7.54 -16.63
C ALA A 757 -49.07 -7.50 -15.22
N SER A 758 -48.29 -7.63 -14.15
CA SER A 758 -48.77 -7.53 -12.77
C SER A 758 -48.35 -6.23 -12.06
N SER A 759 -47.73 -5.29 -12.77
CA SER A 759 -47.19 -4.05 -12.21
C SER A 759 -47.98 -2.82 -12.66
N LEU A 760 -48.35 -1.98 -11.70
CA LEU A 760 -48.88 -0.65 -11.96
C LEU A 760 -47.73 0.29 -12.37
N VAL A 761 -47.88 0.95 -13.52
CA VAL A 761 -46.93 1.97 -13.99
C VAL A 761 -47.46 3.37 -13.65
N ALA A 762 -46.77 4.07 -12.77
CA ALA A 762 -47.07 5.44 -12.37
C ALA A 762 -46.12 6.43 -13.06
N ILE A 763 -46.66 7.36 -13.84
CA ILE A 763 -45.90 8.29 -14.67
C ILE A 763 -46.11 9.71 -14.14
N SER A 764 -45.06 10.32 -13.58
CA SER A 764 -45.09 11.68 -13.00
C SER A 764 -44.23 12.70 -13.75
N GLY A 765 -43.42 12.24 -14.71
CA GLY A 765 -42.60 13.11 -15.56
C GLY A 765 -41.75 12.39 -16.62
N GLY A 766 -41.84 11.06 -16.72
CA GLY A 766 -41.18 10.26 -17.76
C GLY A 766 -42.11 9.86 -18.91
N THR A 767 -41.59 9.00 -19.79
CA THR A 767 -42.29 8.42 -20.93
C THR A 767 -42.36 6.89 -20.79
N LEU A 768 -43.57 6.33 -20.80
CA LEU A 768 -43.79 4.90 -20.98
C LEU A 768 -43.90 4.60 -22.48
N GLY A 769 -43.23 3.56 -22.96
CA GLY A 769 -43.44 3.06 -24.32
C GLY A 769 -43.17 1.58 -24.46
N GLY A 770 -42.97 1.12 -25.69
CA GLY A 770 -42.73 -0.29 -26.03
C GLY A 770 -44.00 -1.04 -26.44
N ASN A 771 -43.81 -2.27 -26.95
CA ASN A 771 -44.86 -3.13 -27.51
C ASN A 771 -45.35 -4.24 -26.57
N GLY A 772 -44.87 -4.22 -25.33
CA GLY A 772 -45.09 -5.27 -24.34
C GLY A 772 -46.42 -5.13 -23.59
N THR A 773 -46.46 -5.73 -22.41
CA THR A 773 -47.62 -5.66 -21.50
C THR A 773 -47.26 -4.98 -20.18
N VAL A 774 -48.15 -4.15 -19.65
CA VAL A 774 -48.07 -3.59 -18.28
C VAL A 774 -49.35 -3.94 -17.51
N GLY A 775 -49.33 -3.91 -16.17
CA GLY A 775 -50.49 -4.30 -15.35
C GLY A 775 -51.55 -3.21 -15.16
N GLY A 776 -51.18 -1.96 -15.37
CA GLY A 776 -52.05 -0.79 -15.30
C GLY A 776 -51.25 0.47 -15.50
N ILE A 777 -51.89 1.58 -15.82
CA ILE A 777 -51.22 2.88 -16.05
C ILE A 777 -51.91 3.96 -15.22
N VAL A 778 -51.12 4.77 -14.52
CA VAL A 778 -51.55 6.05 -13.92
C VAL A 778 -50.63 7.13 -14.45
N ALA A 779 -51.11 7.95 -15.40
CA ALA A 779 -50.37 9.08 -15.93
C ALA A 779 -50.81 10.38 -15.26
N GLN A 780 -49.91 11.00 -14.50
CA GLN A 780 -50.12 12.30 -13.86
C GLN A 780 -49.80 13.44 -14.85
N SER A 781 -50.01 14.68 -14.42
CA SER A 781 -49.64 15.87 -15.21
C SER A 781 -48.16 15.82 -15.61
N GLY A 782 -47.88 15.99 -16.90
CA GLY A 782 -46.53 15.89 -17.47
C GLY A 782 -46.05 14.46 -17.77
N GLY A 783 -46.79 13.42 -17.40
CA GLY A 783 -46.50 12.03 -17.78
C GLY A 783 -46.90 11.73 -19.22
N ILE A 784 -46.06 10.97 -19.93
CA ILE A 784 -46.27 10.63 -21.36
C ILE A 784 -46.44 9.12 -21.54
N ILE A 785 -47.48 8.71 -22.26
CA ILE A 785 -47.65 7.35 -22.78
C ILE A 785 -47.39 7.41 -24.29
N ALA A 786 -46.43 6.64 -24.80
CA ALA A 786 -46.03 6.62 -26.21
C ALA A 786 -45.78 5.17 -26.64
N PRO A 787 -46.84 4.42 -27.00
CA PRO A 787 -46.77 3.01 -27.37
C PRO A 787 -45.71 2.70 -28.42
N GLY A 788 -45.19 1.47 -28.35
CA GLY A 788 -44.23 0.95 -29.31
C GLY A 788 -42.83 1.55 -29.30
N ASN A 789 -42.10 1.25 -30.38
CA ASN A 789 -40.78 1.81 -30.69
C ASN A 789 -40.86 2.47 -32.07
N SER A 790 -41.92 3.27 -32.28
CA SER A 790 -42.60 3.53 -33.56
C SER A 790 -43.47 2.37 -34.05
N ILE A 791 -44.49 2.73 -34.85
CA ILE A 791 -45.89 2.32 -34.63
C ILE A 791 -46.08 0.93 -34.03
N GLY A 792 -46.78 0.84 -32.89
CA GLY A 792 -47.12 -0.43 -32.28
C GLY A 792 -48.16 -0.39 -31.16
N THR A 793 -48.34 -1.54 -30.51
CA THR A 793 -49.40 -1.77 -29.52
C THR A 793 -48.83 -1.98 -28.13
N LEU A 794 -49.20 -1.13 -27.18
CA LEU A 794 -48.94 -1.34 -25.76
C LEU A 794 -50.16 -2.02 -25.13
N HIS A 795 -49.94 -3.20 -24.54
CA HIS A 795 -50.99 -3.96 -23.85
C HIS A 795 -51.05 -3.56 -22.38
N VAL A 796 -52.26 -3.39 -21.84
CA VAL A 796 -52.51 -3.06 -20.44
C VAL A 796 -53.46 -4.10 -19.84
N ALA A 797 -52.96 -4.93 -18.93
CA ALA A 797 -53.74 -6.00 -18.28
C ALA A 797 -54.66 -5.49 -17.14
N GLY A 798 -54.96 -4.20 -17.15
CA GLY A 798 -55.75 -3.50 -16.14
C GLY A 798 -56.20 -2.14 -16.65
N ASP A 799 -56.40 -1.20 -15.72
CA ASP A 799 -56.95 0.12 -16.03
C ASP A 799 -55.88 1.11 -16.56
N VAL A 800 -56.33 2.10 -17.33
CA VAL A 800 -55.56 3.24 -17.80
C VAL A 800 -56.19 4.52 -17.25
N ASP A 801 -55.54 5.15 -16.27
CA ASP A 801 -55.97 6.39 -15.65
C ASP A 801 -55.07 7.55 -16.09
N GLN A 802 -55.65 8.53 -16.80
CA GLN A 802 -54.97 9.72 -17.28
C GLN A 802 -55.50 10.98 -16.60
N ALA A 803 -54.64 11.66 -15.85
CA ALA A 803 -54.97 12.93 -15.20
C ALA A 803 -54.87 14.11 -16.17
N ALA A 804 -55.44 15.25 -15.77
CA ALA A 804 -55.32 16.51 -16.49
C ALA A 804 -53.84 16.88 -16.72
N GLY A 805 -53.49 17.27 -17.96
CA GLY A 805 -52.13 17.59 -18.36
C GLY A 805 -51.20 16.40 -18.56
N SER A 806 -51.68 15.15 -18.46
CA SER A 806 -50.96 13.97 -18.99
C SER A 806 -51.07 13.93 -20.52
N ILE A 807 -50.15 13.23 -21.19
CA ILE A 807 -50.07 13.16 -22.65
C ILE A 807 -50.12 11.69 -23.09
N TYR A 808 -51.07 11.35 -23.96
CA TYR A 808 -50.97 10.18 -24.83
C TYR A 808 -50.40 10.64 -26.16
N GLN A 809 -49.14 10.32 -26.43
CA GLN A 809 -48.48 10.58 -27.70
C GLN A 809 -48.69 9.40 -28.64
N VAL A 810 -49.40 9.62 -29.74
CA VAL A 810 -49.79 8.59 -30.69
C VAL A 810 -49.09 8.82 -32.03
N GLU A 811 -48.34 7.83 -32.51
CA GLU A 811 -47.73 7.85 -33.83
C GLU A 811 -48.73 7.36 -34.90
N LEU A 812 -48.88 8.11 -35.99
CA LEU A 812 -49.76 7.78 -37.13
C LEU A 812 -49.01 7.84 -38.47
N THR A 813 -49.41 6.99 -39.42
CA THR A 813 -49.07 7.13 -40.86
C THR A 813 -50.23 7.74 -41.63
N SER A 814 -49.97 8.34 -42.79
CA SER A 814 -50.98 8.91 -43.70
C SER A 814 -52.06 7.93 -44.17
N THR A 815 -51.80 6.62 -44.08
CA THR A 815 -52.63 5.55 -44.67
C THR A 815 -53.33 4.65 -43.64
N GLY A 816 -53.44 5.05 -42.38
CA GLY A 816 -54.30 4.34 -41.41
C GLY A 816 -53.59 3.45 -40.38
N GLN A 817 -52.26 3.38 -40.35
CA GLN A 817 -51.56 2.73 -39.22
C GLN A 817 -51.41 3.72 -38.07
N SER A 818 -51.67 3.25 -36.85
CA SER A 818 -51.56 4.02 -35.62
C SER A 818 -50.96 3.20 -34.49
N ASP A 819 -50.35 3.91 -33.54
CA ASP A 819 -50.18 3.36 -32.20
C ASP A 819 -51.52 2.98 -31.58
N LEU A 820 -51.47 1.99 -30.69
CA LEU A 820 -52.63 1.50 -29.96
C LEU A 820 -52.30 1.24 -28.49
N ILE A 821 -53.13 1.78 -27.59
CA ILE A 821 -53.26 1.29 -26.22
C ILE A 821 -54.39 0.27 -26.19
N LEU A 822 -54.09 -0.97 -25.81
CA LEU A 822 -55.06 -2.06 -25.69
C LEU A 822 -55.21 -2.49 -24.24
N ALA A 823 -56.27 -2.05 -23.57
CA ALA A 823 -56.53 -2.27 -22.15
C ALA A 823 -57.65 -3.28 -21.90
N THR A 824 -57.41 -4.21 -20.97
CA THR A 824 -58.45 -5.17 -20.51
C THR A 824 -59.35 -4.56 -19.42
N GLY A 825 -58.92 -3.45 -18.81
CA GLY A 825 -59.69 -2.68 -17.85
C GLY A 825 -60.38 -1.46 -18.47
N THR A 826 -60.67 -0.48 -17.63
CA THR A 826 -61.27 0.80 -18.01
C THR A 826 -60.21 1.78 -18.45
N ALA A 827 -60.56 2.71 -19.34
CA ALA A 827 -59.76 3.90 -19.63
C ALA A 827 -60.46 5.15 -19.09
N THR A 828 -59.89 5.76 -18.05
CA THR A 828 -60.38 7.00 -17.44
C THR A 828 -59.54 8.19 -17.91
N ILE A 829 -60.15 9.09 -18.67
CA ILE A 829 -59.50 10.27 -19.26
C ILE A 829 -60.04 11.51 -18.55
N ALA A 830 -59.25 12.10 -17.66
CA ALA A 830 -59.64 13.33 -16.99
C ALA A 830 -59.66 14.52 -17.96
N ASP A 831 -60.55 15.48 -17.68
CA ASP A 831 -60.63 16.73 -18.45
C ASP A 831 -59.27 17.46 -18.45
N GLY A 832 -58.81 17.83 -19.64
CA GLY A 832 -57.48 18.41 -19.87
C GLY A 832 -56.34 17.41 -20.08
N ALA A 833 -56.57 16.09 -20.12
CA ALA A 833 -55.59 15.14 -20.66
C ALA A 833 -55.43 15.34 -22.18
N VAL A 834 -54.20 15.23 -22.70
CA VAL A 834 -53.87 15.57 -24.09
C VAL A 834 -53.65 14.32 -24.93
N LEU A 835 -54.25 14.28 -26.12
CA LEU A 835 -53.88 13.35 -27.20
C LEU A 835 -52.99 14.12 -28.18
N ASP A 836 -51.70 13.81 -28.18
CA ASP A 836 -50.70 14.46 -29.01
C ASP A 836 -50.35 13.57 -30.19
N VAL A 837 -50.61 14.08 -31.41
CA VAL A 837 -50.45 13.28 -32.61
C VAL A 837 -49.09 13.54 -33.25
N VAL A 838 -48.30 12.48 -33.41
CA VAL A 838 -47.04 12.50 -34.13
C VAL A 838 -47.20 11.77 -35.46
N LYS A 839 -46.95 12.47 -36.56
CA LYS A 839 -46.95 11.85 -37.87
C LYS A 839 -45.59 11.27 -38.20
N THR A 840 -45.54 10.00 -38.61
CA THR A 840 -44.28 9.29 -38.87
C THR A 840 -43.87 9.27 -40.35
N ASP A 841 -44.79 9.59 -41.27
CA ASP A 841 -44.53 9.67 -42.70
C ASP A 841 -44.78 11.07 -43.29
N ALA A 842 -44.16 11.32 -44.44
CA ALA A 842 -44.18 12.65 -45.08
C ALA A 842 -45.44 12.93 -45.94
N ALA A 843 -46.19 11.88 -46.33
CA ALA A 843 -47.36 12.02 -47.20
C ALA A 843 -48.51 12.72 -46.44
N PRO A 844 -49.33 13.59 -47.05
CA PRO A 844 -50.48 14.22 -46.37
C PRO A 844 -51.48 13.16 -45.88
N TYR A 845 -52.23 13.46 -44.82
CA TYR A 845 -53.24 12.53 -44.33
C TYR A 845 -54.31 12.30 -45.40
N VAL A 846 -54.75 11.06 -45.58
CA VAL A 846 -55.84 10.75 -46.52
C VAL A 846 -57.18 11.04 -45.84
N LEU A 847 -58.01 11.88 -46.47
CA LEU A 847 -59.33 12.24 -45.95
C LEU A 847 -60.21 11.00 -45.75
N GLY A 848 -60.91 10.94 -44.62
CA GLY A 848 -61.76 9.80 -44.24
C GLY A 848 -60.99 8.61 -43.65
N THR A 849 -59.67 8.71 -43.45
CA THR A 849 -58.91 7.68 -42.73
C THR A 849 -59.33 7.65 -41.27
N HIS A 850 -59.53 6.43 -40.76
CA HIS A 850 -59.97 6.14 -39.41
C HIS A 850 -58.88 5.36 -38.66
N TYR A 851 -58.46 5.85 -37.50
CA TYR A 851 -57.45 5.24 -36.65
C TYR A 851 -58.06 4.83 -35.31
N THR A 852 -57.86 3.57 -34.90
CA THR A 852 -58.15 3.14 -33.52
C THR A 852 -56.90 3.36 -32.68
N VAL A 853 -56.97 4.26 -31.71
CA VAL A 853 -55.80 4.66 -30.91
C VAL A 853 -55.88 4.17 -29.48
N LEU A 854 -57.08 3.89 -28.97
CA LEU A 854 -57.28 3.26 -27.66
C LEU A 854 -58.46 2.29 -27.72
N GLN A 855 -58.30 1.12 -27.12
CA GLN A 855 -59.37 0.18 -26.79
C GLN A 855 -59.32 -0.15 -25.29
N ALA A 856 -60.46 -0.15 -24.62
CA ALA A 856 -60.65 -0.55 -23.23
C ALA A 856 -61.85 -1.48 -23.09
N ASP A 857 -61.62 -2.75 -22.74
CA ASP A 857 -62.64 -3.80 -22.75
C ASP A 857 -63.80 -3.55 -21.77
N THR A 858 -63.56 -2.84 -20.66
CA THR A 858 -64.60 -2.49 -19.67
C THR A 858 -65.09 -1.05 -19.78
N GLY A 859 -64.58 -0.29 -20.75
CA GLY A 859 -65.15 0.97 -21.22
C GLY A 859 -64.21 2.18 -21.16
N VAL A 860 -64.55 3.21 -21.95
CA VAL A 860 -63.86 4.51 -22.00
C VAL A 860 -64.72 5.58 -21.33
N THR A 861 -64.13 6.35 -20.41
CA THR A 861 -64.81 7.47 -19.72
C THR A 861 -63.99 8.75 -19.85
N GLY A 862 -64.62 9.83 -20.33
CA GLY A 862 -63.96 11.13 -20.55
C GLY A 862 -63.45 11.33 -21.98
N THR A 863 -62.76 12.43 -22.24
CA THR A 863 -62.29 12.83 -23.58
C THR A 863 -60.96 13.56 -23.52
N TYR A 864 -60.12 13.38 -24.54
CA TYR A 864 -58.88 14.12 -24.71
C TYR A 864 -59.07 15.52 -25.31
N THR A 865 -58.17 16.42 -24.92
CA THR A 865 -57.84 17.63 -25.69
C THR A 865 -56.84 17.25 -26.78
N LEU A 866 -57.21 17.46 -28.04
CA LEU A 866 -56.36 17.09 -29.17
C LEU A 866 -55.29 18.17 -29.46
N SER A 867 -54.06 17.73 -29.72
CA SER A 867 -52.93 18.56 -30.16
C SER A 867 -52.34 17.96 -31.45
N GLY A 868 -52.07 18.79 -32.47
CA GLY A 868 -51.36 18.39 -33.70
C GLY A 868 -52.20 18.21 -34.98
N ALA A 869 -52.93 19.23 -35.44
CA ALA A 869 -53.58 19.24 -36.76
C ALA A 869 -53.16 20.45 -37.62
N GLY A 870 -53.13 20.27 -38.95
CA GLY A 870 -52.81 21.32 -39.94
C GLY A 870 -54.01 22.24 -40.24
N PRO A 871 -53.87 23.23 -41.14
CA PRO A 871 -54.89 24.27 -41.37
C PRO A 871 -56.17 23.76 -42.08
N PHE A 872 -56.05 22.82 -43.02
CA PHE A 872 -57.18 22.29 -43.80
C PHE A 872 -57.58 20.87 -43.41
N ILE A 873 -56.61 20.04 -43.04
CA ILE A 873 -56.84 18.70 -42.53
C ILE A 873 -56.94 18.77 -41.01
N GLY A 874 -58.13 18.48 -40.49
CA GLY A 874 -58.39 18.28 -39.08
C GLY A 874 -58.27 16.81 -38.71
N LEU A 875 -57.73 16.57 -37.53
CA LEU A 875 -57.97 15.31 -36.82
C LEU A 875 -59.12 15.58 -35.85
N VAL A 876 -60.09 14.67 -35.80
CA VAL A 876 -61.19 14.72 -34.83
C VAL A 876 -61.13 13.46 -33.99
N ALA A 877 -61.12 13.62 -32.67
CA ALA A 877 -61.21 12.50 -31.74
C ALA A 877 -62.67 12.08 -31.58
N ASN A 878 -62.98 10.82 -31.91
CA ASN A 878 -64.31 10.22 -31.76
C ASN A 878 -64.27 9.09 -30.73
N TYR A 879 -65.40 8.82 -30.09
CA TYR A 879 -65.49 7.92 -28.95
C TYR A 879 -66.71 7.01 -29.08
N ASP A 880 -66.52 5.73 -28.77
CA ASP A 880 -67.63 4.81 -28.48
C ASP A 880 -67.52 4.26 -27.05
N ALA A 881 -68.34 3.26 -26.70
CA ALA A 881 -68.35 2.70 -25.35
C ALA A 881 -66.99 2.13 -24.90
N THR A 882 -66.16 1.65 -25.83
CA THR A 882 -64.92 0.91 -25.57
C THR A 882 -63.71 1.41 -26.35
N HIS A 883 -63.84 2.39 -27.25
CA HIS A 883 -62.75 2.85 -28.11
C HIS A 883 -62.62 4.37 -28.20
N VAL A 884 -61.39 4.81 -28.45
CA VAL A 884 -61.05 6.16 -28.93
C VAL A 884 -60.50 6.06 -30.33
N TYR A 885 -61.03 6.89 -31.21
CA TYR A 885 -60.67 6.96 -32.61
C TYR A 885 -60.12 8.34 -32.97
N LEU A 886 -59.27 8.41 -33.99
CA LEU A 886 -58.95 9.63 -34.71
C LEU A 886 -59.45 9.51 -36.14
N ASP A 887 -60.24 10.48 -36.59
CA ASP A 887 -60.74 10.57 -37.95
C ASP A 887 -60.14 11.77 -38.67
N VAL A 888 -59.66 11.53 -39.89
CA VAL A 888 -59.17 12.60 -40.77
C VAL A 888 -60.35 13.28 -41.44
N VAL A 889 -60.60 14.53 -41.07
CA VAL A 889 -61.67 15.37 -41.64
C VAL A 889 -61.10 16.59 -42.32
N GLN A 890 -61.94 17.23 -43.15
CA GLN A 890 -61.65 18.57 -43.63
C GLN A 890 -62.05 19.58 -42.55
N ALA A 891 -61.09 20.23 -41.90
CA ALA A 891 -61.31 21.19 -40.82
C ALA A 891 -61.79 22.55 -41.32
N LYS A 892 -61.30 22.98 -42.49
CA LYS A 892 -61.64 24.26 -43.11
C LYS A 892 -61.83 24.09 -44.61
N SER A 893 -62.76 24.86 -45.15
CA SER A 893 -62.89 25.00 -46.60
C SER A 893 -61.74 25.84 -47.16
N PHE A 894 -61.36 25.64 -48.42
CA PHE A 894 -60.31 26.45 -49.06
C PHE A 894 -60.71 27.92 -49.11
N ALA A 895 -61.99 28.18 -49.37
CA ALA A 895 -62.55 29.53 -49.38
C ALA A 895 -62.43 30.25 -48.03
N ALA A 896 -62.49 29.52 -46.90
CA ALA A 896 -62.42 30.11 -45.56
C ALA A 896 -61.01 30.63 -45.21
N VAL A 897 -59.98 30.24 -45.95
CA VAL A 897 -58.59 30.68 -45.73
C VAL A 897 -58.23 31.89 -46.60
N GLY A 898 -58.99 32.15 -47.68
CA GLY A 898 -58.77 33.32 -48.53
C GLY A 898 -59.06 34.64 -47.79
N LEU A 899 -58.18 35.63 -47.95
CA LEU A 899 -58.34 36.98 -47.39
C LEU A 899 -58.91 37.97 -48.42
N THR A 900 -58.60 37.77 -49.71
CA THR A 900 -59.11 38.60 -50.80
C THR A 900 -60.30 37.94 -51.50
N PRO A 901 -61.20 38.71 -52.15
CA PRO A 901 -62.30 38.13 -52.93
C PRO A 901 -61.83 37.08 -53.96
N ASN A 902 -60.66 37.29 -54.55
CA ASN A 902 -60.13 36.39 -55.56
C ASN A 902 -59.51 35.14 -54.96
N GLN A 903 -58.84 35.23 -53.80
CA GLN A 903 -58.39 34.05 -53.04
C GLN A 903 -59.58 33.20 -52.57
N ILE A 904 -60.65 33.84 -52.07
CA ILE A 904 -61.88 33.14 -51.63
C ILE A 904 -62.56 32.43 -52.81
N ALA A 905 -62.71 33.12 -53.94
CA ALA A 905 -63.33 32.55 -55.14
C ALA A 905 -62.48 31.43 -55.76
N THR A 906 -61.16 31.60 -55.80
CA THR A 906 -60.22 30.60 -56.33
C THR A 906 -60.12 29.40 -55.41
N GLY A 907 -60.06 29.62 -54.09
CA GLY A 907 -60.12 28.57 -53.08
C GLY A 907 -61.43 27.77 -53.20
N GLY A 908 -62.58 28.43 -53.21
CA GLY A 908 -63.88 27.77 -53.39
C GLY A 908 -64.02 27.04 -54.73
N GLY A 909 -63.44 27.58 -55.81
CA GLY A 909 -63.38 26.94 -57.12
C GLY A 909 -62.51 25.68 -57.12
N ALA A 910 -61.31 25.75 -56.55
CA ALA A 910 -60.41 24.61 -56.41
C ALA A 910 -61.00 23.52 -55.50
N GLU A 911 -61.72 23.90 -54.45
CA GLU A 911 -62.39 22.99 -53.53
C GLU A 911 -63.51 22.19 -54.21
N SER A 912 -64.24 22.81 -55.14
CA SER A 912 -65.32 22.16 -55.89
C SER A 912 -64.86 20.97 -56.75
N LEU A 913 -63.56 20.83 -56.99
CA LEU A 913 -62.97 19.71 -57.73
C LEU A 913 -63.05 18.38 -56.96
N GLY A 914 -63.17 18.43 -55.63
CA GLY A 914 -63.31 17.27 -54.75
C GLY A 914 -62.04 16.42 -54.60
N GLY A 915 -62.06 15.55 -53.59
CA GLY A 915 -60.95 14.62 -53.30
C GLY A 915 -60.65 13.66 -54.44
N GLY A 916 -59.35 13.42 -54.70
CA GLY A 916 -58.85 12.63 -55.84
C GLY A 916 -58.53 13.46 -57.08
N ASN A 917 -58.77 14.77 -57.06
CA ASN A 917 -58.25 15.70 -58.05
C ASN A 917 -56.84 16.18 -57.63
N PRO A 918 -55.81 16.11 -58.50
CA PRO A 918 -54.44 16.47 -58.14
C PRO A 918 -54.27 17.90 -57.60
N LEU A 919 -55.08 18.86 -58.07
CA LEU A 919 -55.02 20.24 -57.59
C LEU A 919 -55.67 20.38 -56.21
N PHE A 920 -56.81 19.71 -56.00
CA PHE A 920 -57.48 19.67 -54.70
C PHE A 920 -56.56 19.03 -53.65
N ASP A 921 -56.00 17.85 -53.95
CA ASP A 921 -55.17 17.10 -53.00
C ASP A 921 -53.87 17.85 -52.67
N ALA A 922 -53.30 18.57 -53.63
CA ALA A 922 -52.11 19.40 -53.43
C ALA A 922 -52.38 20.61 -52.51
N ILE A 923 -53.51 21.31 -52.72
CA ILE A 923 -53.91 22.45 -51.87
C ILE A 923 -54.28 21.95 -50.46
N MET A 924 -54.98 20.81 -50.37
CA MET A 924 -55.36 20.20 -49.10
C MET A 924 -54.16 19.82 -48.24
N GLY A 925 -53.04 19.45 -48.87
CA GLY A 925 -51.78 19.10 -48.19
C GLY A 925 -50.89 20.29 -47.80
N LEU A 926 -51.32 21.54 -48.00
CA LEU A 926 -50.48 22.70 -47.71
C LEU A 926 -50.28 22.92 -46.19
N PRO A 927 -49.07 23.34 -45.76
CA PRO A 927 -48.67 23.29 -44.36
C PRO A 927 -49.19 24.46 -43.52
N SER A 928 -49.60 25.57 -44.13
CA SER A 928 -50.11 26.74 -43.41
C SER A 928 -51.14 27.51 -44.26
N GLU A 929 -51.91 28.37 -43.59
CA GLU A 929 -52.90 29.24 -44.24
C GLU A 929 -52.23 30.21 -45.21
N GLU A 930 -51.05 30.74 -44.85
CA GLU A 930 -50.28 31.68 -45.67
C GLU A 930 -49.81 31.02 -46.98
N VAL A 931 -49.31 29.78 -46.91
CA VAL A 931 -48.87 29.06 -48.12
C VAL A 931 -50.07 28.76 -49.04
N ALA A 932 -51.25 28.52 -48.46
CA ALA A 932 -52.46 28.33 -49.25
C ALA A 932 -52.98 29.63 -49.88
N GLN A 933 -52.88 30.76 -49.17
CA GLN A 933 -53.20 32.08 -49.73
C GLN A 933 -52.30 32.41 -50.93
N ASP A 934 -50.98 32.18 -50.81
CA ASP A 934 -50.03 32.33 -51.91
C ASP A 934 -50.37 31.40 -53.09
N ALA A 935 -50.76 30.16 -52.82
CA ALA A 935 -51.20 29.22 -53.85
C ALA A 935 -52.48 29.70 -54.55
N PHE A 936 -53.44 30.25 -53.81
CA PHE A 936 -54.66 30.84 -54.38
C PHE A 936 -54.34 32.05 -55.25
N ASP A 937 -53.42 32.92 -54.87
CA ASP A 937 -52.99 34.07 -55.70
C ASP A 937 -52.27 33.65 -56.99
N GLN A 938 -51.53 32.54 -56.95
CA GLN A 938 -50.93 31.97 -58.16
C GLN A 938 -51.99 31.35 -59.09
N LEU A 939 -53.01 30.69 -58.52
CA LEU A 939 -54.07 30.01 -59.26
C LEU A 939 -55.12 30.98 -59.83
N SER A 940 -55.36 32.11 -59.17
CA SER A 940 -56.36 33.09 -59.56
C SER A 940 -55.95 33.91 -60.79
N GLY A 941 -54.63 33.96 -61.10
CA GLY A 941 -54.11 34.56 -62.33
C GLY A 941 -54.11 36.09 -62.35
N GLU A 942 -54.19 36.75 -61.19
CA GLU A 942 -54.30 38.22 -61.02
C GLU A 942 -53.28 39.03 -61.82
N VAL A 943 -52.08 38.47 -62.01
CA VAL A 943 -51.00 39.10 -62.80
C VAL A 943 -51.45 39.44 -64.23
N HIS A 944 -52.35 38.65 -64.83
CA HIS A 944 -52.84 38.88 -66.18
C HIS A 944 -53.95 39.95 -66.27
N ALA A 945 -54.76 40.10 -65.22
CA ALA A 945 -55.82 41.12 -65.17
C ALA A 945 -55.24 42.52 -64.96
N SER A 946 -54.23 42.68 -64.10
CA SER A 946 -53.52 43.95 -63.90
C SER A 946 -52.76 44.40 -65.16
N ALA A 947 -52.19 43.46 -65.95
CA ALA A 947 -51.53 43.79 -67.22
C ALA A 947 -52.51 44.25 -68.31
N LYS A 948 -53.73 43.69 -68.37
CA LYS A 948 -54.78 44.17 -69.29
C LYS A 948 -55.36 45.52 -68.86
N GLY A 949 -55.39 45.83 -67.57
CA GLY A 949 -55.78 47.15 -67.05
C GLY A 949 -54.88 48.28 -67.58
N MET A 950 -53.56 48.05 -67.66
CA MET A 950 -52.63 49.02 -68.27
C MET A 950 -52.87 49.22 -69.78
N LEU A 951 -53.15 48.15 -70.53
CA LEU A 951 -53.39 48.23 -71.99
C LEU A 951 -54.71 48.96 -72.34
N VAL A 952 -55.70 48.96 -71.44
CA VAL A 952 -56.95 49.70 -71.62
C VAL A 952 -56.76 51.21 -71.38
N GLU A 953 -55.91 51.60 -70.42
CA GLU A 953 -55.61 53.02 -70.16
C GLU A 953 -54.86 53.67 -71.33
N ASP A 954 -53.97 52.94 -72.01
CA ASP A 954 -53.23 53.43 -73.17
C ASP A 954 -54.12 53.68 -74.41
N SER A 955 -55.27 53.01 -74.50
CA SER A 955 -56.22 53.14 -75.64
C SER A 955 -56.94 54.49 -75.70
N ARG A 956 -56.85 55.33 -74.65
CA ARG A 956 -57.56 56.61 -74.56
C ARG A 956 -57.09 57.63 -75.60
N PHE A 957 -55.79 57.65 -75.93
CA PHE A 957 -55.21 58.64 -76.85
C PHE A 957 -55.76 58.53 -78.29
N VAL A 958 -55.93 57.32 -78.81
CA VAL A 958 -56.44 57.09 -80.17
C VAL A 958 -57.94 57.39 -80.26
N ARG A 959 -58.68 57.12 -79.19
CA ARG A 959 -60.13 57.32 -79.12
C ARG A 959 -60.49 58.81 -79.11
N ASP A 960 -59.75 59.63 -78.38
CA ASP A 960 -59.99 61.07 -78.34
C ASP A 960 -59.68 61.76 -79.68
N ALA A 961 -58.63 61.31 -80.39
CA ALA A 961 -58.29 61.81 -81.72
C ALA A 961 -59.37 61.49 -82.77
N ALA A 962 -59.91 60.26 -82.78
CA ALA A 962 -60.99 59.86 -83.68
C ALA A 962 -62.31 60.59 -83.36
N THR A 963 -62.65 60.73 -82.06
CA THR A 963 -63.89 61.39 -81.61
C THR A 963 -63.86 62.89 -81.89
N SER A 964 -62.70 63.52 -81.79
CA SER A 964 -62.51 64.93 -82.17
C SER A 964 -62.64 65.15 -83.68
N ARG A 965 -62.17 64.20 -84.52
CA ARG A 965 -62.30 64.28 -85.98
C ARG A 965 -63.74 64.09 -86.46
N ILE A 966 -64.51 63.18 -85.85
CA ILE A 966 -65.95 63.01 -86.12
C ILE A 966 -66.72 64.29 -85.75
N ARG A 967 -66.40 64.90 -84.60
CA ARG A 967 -67.02 66.18 -84.20
C ARG A 967 -66.73 67.32 -85.18
N ALA A 968 -65.57 67.32 -85.84
CA ALA A 968 -65.20 68.35 -86.81
C ALA A 968 -65.78 68.13 -88.22
N ALA A 969 -66.25 66.92 -88.56
CA ALA A 969 -66.75 66.57 -89.90
C ALA A 969 -68.25 66.82 -90.10
N PHE A 970 -69.02 66.98 -89.02
CA PHE A 970 -70.45 67.29 -89.04
C PHE A 970 -70.65 68.69 -88.47
N GLY A 971 -70.59 69.70 -89.34
CA GLY A 971 -70.52 71.12 -89.00
C GLY A 971 -71.78 71.70 -88.36
N ASP A 972 -72.05 71.36 -87.09
CA ASP A 972 -72.99 72.07 -86.22
C ASP A 972 -72.28 72.61 -84.95
N VAL A 973 -72.54 73.90 -84.73
CA VAL A 973 -72.04 74.88 -83.74
C VAL A 973 -71.19 74.36 -82.56
N GLY A 974 -69.88 74.66 -82.56
CA GLY A 974 -69.09 74.70 -81.32
C GLY A 974 -67.56 74.58 -81.37
N ALA A 975 -66.92 74.29 -82.50
CA ALA A 975 -65.45 74.22 -82.57
C ALA A 975 -64.91 74.97 -83.81
N ALA A 976 -63.88 75.78 -83.60
CA ALA A 976 -63.24 76.57 -84.65
C ALA A 976 -62.73 75.66 -85.78
N ALA A 977 -63.31 75.82 -86.98
CA ALA A 977 -62.91 75.08 -88.17
C ALA A 977 -61.45 75.39 -88.50
N LEU A 978 -60.56 74.43 -88.29
CA LEU A 978 -59.18 74.49 -88.80
C LEU A 978 -59.26 74.27 -90.31
N PRO A 979 -58.91 75.27 -91.15
CA PRO A 979 -59.01 75.13 -92.59
C PRO A 979 -58.05 74.03 -93.08
N VAL A 980 -58.50 73.25 -94.07
CA VAL A 980 -57.73 72.15 -94.64
C VAL A 980 -57.27 72.57 -96.04
N MET A 981 -56.02 72.26 -96.37
CA MET A 981 -55.46 72.50 -97.71
C MET A 981 -56.12 71.55 -98.71
N ALA A 982 -56.77 72.10 -99.73
CA ALA A 982 -57.22 71.36 -100.92
C ALA A 982 -56.47 71.86 -102.16
N TYR A 983 -56.35 71.02 -103.19
CA TYR A 983 -55.74 71.40 -104.48
C TYR A 983 -56.82 71.51 -105.56
N GLY A 984 -56.97 72.70 -106.17
CA GLY A 984 -57.83 72.96 -107.33
C GLY A 984 -57.01 73.31 -108.59
N GLU A 985 -57.66 73.50 -109.74
CA GLU A 985 -57.00 73.79 -111.04
C GLU A 985 -56.08 75.03 -111.04
N GLY A 986 -56.17 75.90 -110.02
CA GLY A 986 -55.29 77.06 -109.81
C GLY A 986 -54.19 76.91 -108.75
N GLY A 987 -54.03 75.74 -108.12
CA GLY A 987 -53.07 75.50 -107.02
C GLY A 987 -53.74 75.30 -105.65
N PRO A 988 -52.95 75.22 -104.56
CA PRO A 988 -53.47 74.95 -103.24
C PRO A 988 -54.27 76.12 -102.65
N GLU A 989 -55.48 75.83 -102.18
CA GLU A 989 -56.38 76.77 -101.50
C GLU A 989 -56.83 76.21 -100.14
N MET A 990 -56.97 77.09 -99.14
CA MET A 990 -57.49 76.73 -97.82
C MET A 990 -59.01 76.76 -97.85
N VAL A 991 -59.64 75.60 -97.65
CA VAL A 991 -61.10 75.44 -97.66
C VAL A 991 -61.59 74.88 -96.34
N ALA A 992 -62.89 75.06 -96.07
CA ALA A 992 -63.55 74.44 -94.94
C ALA A 992 -63.44 72.90 -95.02
N ALA A 993 -63.40 72.25 -93.85
CA ALA A 993 -63.12 70.81 -93.71
C ALA A 993 -64.23 69.87 -94.22
N ASP A 994 -65.23 70.42 -94.91
CA ASP A 994 -66.38 69.77 -95.53
C ASP A 994 -66.21 69.61 -97.05
N THR A 995 -65.04 69.93 -97.61
CA THR A 995 -64.80 69.76 -99.05
C THR A 995 -64.84 68.30 -99.47
N ASP A 996 -65.55 68.06 -100.57
CA ASP A 996 -65.67 66.82 -101.34
C ASP A 996 -64.41 66.50 -102.18
N ARG A 997 -63.35 67.30 -102.03
CA ARG A 997 -62.04 67.10 -102.67
C ARG A 997 -61.04 66.40 -101.74
N PHE A 998 -59.98 65.81 -102.32
CA PHE A 998 -58.94 65.12 -101.56
C PHE A 998 -58.17 66.10 -100.65
N ALA A 999 -58.13 65.83 -99.34
CA ALA A 999 -57.49 66.69 -98.35
C ALA A 999 -56.67 65.86 -97.33
N VAL A 1000 -55.54 66.40 -96.86
CA VAL A 1000 -54.63 65.74 -95.90
C VAL A 1000 -54.52 66.57 -94.62
N TRP A 1001 -54.53 65.92 -93.46
CA TRP A 1001 -54.37 66.52 -92.13
C TRP A 1001 -53.44 65.67 -91.25
N GLY A 1002 -52.85 66.25 -90.21
CA GLY A 1002 -52.00 65.53 -89.24
C GLY A 1002 -52.01 66.18 -87.85
N GLN A 1003 -51.88 65.35 -86.81
CA GLN A 1003 -51.82 65.77 -85.40
C GLN A 1003 -50.84 64.86 -84.62
N ALA A 1004 -49.96 65.42 -83.79
CA ALA A 1004 -48.97 64.67 -83.02
C ALA A 1004 -49.37 64.55 -81.53
N PHE A 1005 -49.07 63.41 -80.89
CA PHE A 1005 -49.35 63.12 -79.47
C PHE A 1005 -48.26 62.23 -78.84
N GLY A 1006 -48.08 62.26 -77.50
CA GLY A 1006 -47.12 61.43 -76.74
C GLY A 1006 -47.28 61.50 -75.20
N SER A 1007 -46.71 60.53 -74.46
CA SER A 1007 -46.61 60.47 -72.98
C SER A 1007 -45.18 60.12 -72.52
N TRP A 1008 -44.84 60.40 -71.26
CA TRP A 1008 -43.62 59.86 -70.60
C TRP A 1008 -44.00 58.57 -69.86
N GLY A 1009 -43.13 57.56 -69.93
CA GLY A 1009 -43.41 56.15 -69.60
C GLY A 1009 -43.82 55.82 -68.18
#